data_AF-A0A1J7J713-F1
#
_entry.id   AF-A0A1J7J713-F1
#
_cell.length_a   1.000
_cell.length_b   1.000
_cell.length_c   1.000
_cell.angle_alpha   90.00
_cell.angle_beta   90.00
_cell.angle_gamma   90.00
#
_symmetry.space_group_name_H-M   'P 1'
#
loop_
_entity.id
_entity.type
_entity.pdbx_description
1 polymer ?
#
loop_
_entity_poly.entity_id
_entity_poly.type
_entity_poly.pdbx_seq_one_letter_code
_entity_poly.pdbx_strand_id
1 'polypeptide(L)'
;MEGHGGNFGTWRRYKIGQAQFTQWLKQTSEKLATRKEPDEDASGPIAEAASASTESASSRKKKKKGKDKISLVDSNGSSSDHSSVHWSQLEMMATTIVENADPDDIPDAPINILRDVVSLRKKSARFFNRLANDSKDETVKAKNATHEHILNVLDRVLGKFEGLRSRVHGRKEKPSGTVDVSDINNMFEHLEVQDAEAGAEDDDEQPSETESPVNGSSRKIKKNKNGVKKKGRKAQRSSRSNGQGSSSARSNGSSSSRLQPGRNWVDDITLAVHELDVDDPFDYYMLVYCFFEDFNIIRNYICERWCDYFYDGSVHLNTLAVITNAACEFFQQMEVDLRSVLGVRRRDLAQYTTMAQMLFIDYGIEHIDYDSYDDLDDDEANDRIFSEEADWLGLLTYYDMRQVLDNTPPGKVGTVPPSRMENPSDLYGATRALERRELIHRLVMEYMQEAATMKALKKNGFEDSIIPAETEVLLGFQRALESRLLPSFVVFSMQLYVDIRAIMEHKVGDAFADMQRTGQWVDQTMDAHKSNATGPRASLLKHLNGWQRDNRHYMLEDITLVDKNHRFEVMRINEPVPQFALHKADPIWAGLLDFRAKLITNDLGDRFASRVPLIEAAAYLYWAATAAAAKTNTTLPAWTDMDKFMDTYSEDSQFKLGLLQAPESAFAILNNWENMMAIFVTPDVSARSKAIAGRKLAQSIGIRTSLIRRYSWEEKEAHLSDPTTLFYCQELVMHRLRIVQDKYESEANTERILAAAREREANGGQAVGKMLRATGLDGDKPLLAPMKIDDEAEKELRRRAMLAQLSPLEVLKILDDSVTLLLEGVLSLDYFKLWDESVALLRAVNEAYSPEFRARVADKGTEPDCFAAIPILIAEELKASAAEHPSGAGTLGVLVQSVRKYLEENTLPS
;
A
#
# COMPACT_ATOMS: atom_id res chain seq x y z
N MET A 1 1.28 -21.79 -15.90
CA MET A 1 0.59 -20.58 -15.43
C MET A 1 0.13 -20.88 -14.03
N GLU A 2 0.87 -20.39 -13.04
CA GLU A 2 0.47 -20.48 -11.62
C GLU A 2 -0.22 -19.15 -11.31
N GLY A 3 -1.51 -19.19 -10.96
CA GLY A 3 -2.32 -17.98 -10.81
C GLY A 3 -1.88 -17.15 -9.61
N HIS A 4 -1.26 -15.99 -9.85
CA HIS A 4 -0.84 -15.04 -8.81
C HIS A 4 -2.03 -14.15 -8.34
N GLY A 5 -3.22 -14.73 -8.21
CA GLY A 5 -4.40 -14.03 -7.70
C GLY A 5 -4.22 -13.71 -6.21
N GLY A 6 -4.32 -12.43 -5.85
CA GLY A 6 -4.11 -11.97 -4.48
C GLY A 6 -5.23 -12.41 -3.54
N ASN A 7 -4.87 -12.87 -2.33
CA ASN A 7 -5.79 -13.53 -1.39
C ASN A 7 -6.72 -12.56 -0.63
N PHE A 8 -7.41 -11.66 -1.32
CA PHE A 8 -8.00 -10.47 -0.69
C PHE A 8 -9.29 -10.71 0.12
N GLY A 9 -10.17 -11.64 -0.30
CA GLY A 9 -11.49 -11.81 0.32
C GLY A 9 -11.47 -12.32 1.77
N THR A 10 -12.34 -11.76 2.63
CA THR A 10 -12.46 -12.09 4.06
C THR A 10 -12.79 -13.55 4.33
N TRP A 11 -13.58 -14.22 3.48
CA TRP A 11 -13.78 -15.67 3.56
C TRP A 11 -12.45 -16.44 3.47
N ARG A 12 -11.56 -16.00 2.57
CA ARG A 12 -10.27 -16.63 2.33
C ARG A 12 -9.32 -16.36 3.50
N ARG A 13 -9.31 -15.12 4.02
CA ARG A 13 -8.60 -14.78 5.27
C ARG A 13 -9.09 -15.60 6.46
N TYR A 14 -10.40 -15.81 6.60
CA TYR A 14 -11.02 -16.67 7.61
C TYR A 14 -10.59 -18.15 7.49
N LYS A 15 -10.66 -18.75 6.30
CA LYS A 15 -10.22 -20.15 6.08
C LYS A 15 -8.71 -20.31 6.27
N ILE A 16 -7.90 -19.36 5.80
CA ILE A 16 -6.45 -19.32 6.01
C ILE A 16 -6.15 -19.19 7.50
N GLY A 17 -6.79 -18.27 8.21
CA GLY A 17 -6.63 -18.06 9.65
C GLY A 17 -7.03 -19.30 10.46
N GLN A 18 -8.14 -19.94 10.14
CA GLN A 18 -8.54 -21.22 10.77
C GLN A 18 -7.48 -22.31 10.57
N ALA A 19 -6.89 -22.40 9.37
CA ALA A 19 -5.83 -23.36 9.06
C ALA A 19 -4.50 -23.01 9.76
N GLN A 20 -4.08 -21.75 9.73
CA GLN A 20 -2.89 -21.22 10.41
C GLN A 20 -2.96 -21.47 11.92
N PHE A 21 -4.08 -21.10 12.55
CA PHE A 21 -4.30 -21.33 13.97
C PHE A 21 -4.25 -22.82 14.31
N THR A 22 -4.93 -23.67 13.53
CA THR A 22 -4.93 -25.13 13.72
C THR A 22 -3.51 -25.73 13.58
N GLN A 23 -2.74 -25.28 12.60
CA GLN A 23 -1.37 -25.72 12.38
C GLN A 23 -0.42 -25.24 13.49
N TRP A 24 -0.51 -23.97 13.89
CA TRP A 24 0.26 -23.41 15.01
C TRP A 24 -0.04 -24.14 16.32
N LEU A 25 -1.31 -24.41 16.60
CA LEU A 25 -1.76 -25.13 17.80
C LEU A 25 -1.20 -26.56 17.84
N LYS A 26 -1.23 -27.26 16.70
CA LYS A 26 -0.61 -28.59 16.55
C LYS A 26 0.90 -28.53 16.76
N GLN A 27 1.62 -27.70 15.99
CA GLN A 27 3.08 -27.62 16.07
C GLN A 27 3.58 -27.18 17.46
N THR A 28 2.89 -26.25 18.12
CA THR A 28 3.28 -25.73 19.44
C THR A 28 2.99 -26.75 20.54
N SER A 29 1.83 -27.42 20.51
CA SER A 29 1.54 -28.49 21.48
C SER A 29 2.45 -29.72 21.32
N GLU A 30 2.81 -30.11 20.09
CA GLU A 30 3.78 -31.18 19.82
C GLU A 30 5.20 -30.82 20.33
N LYS A 31 5.66 -29.58 20.11
CA LYS A 31 6.96 -29.08 20.61
C LYS A 31 7.01 -28.98 22.14
N LEU A 32 5.91 -28.63 22.80
CA LEU A 32 5.85 -28.53 24.26
C LEU A 32 5.67 -29.90 24.93
N ALA A 33 4.91 -30.82 24.34
CA ALA A 33 4.78 -32.19 24.84
C ALA A 33 6.11 -32.95 24.79
N THR A 34 6.91 -32.76 23.74
CA THR A 34 8.24 -33.39 23.59
C THR A 34 9.33 -32.78 24.49
N ARG A 35 9.06 -31.65 25.17
CA ARG A 35 9.98 -31.02 26.15
C ARG A 35 9.97 -31.73 27.53
N LYS A 36 9.17 -32.79 27.71
CA LYS A 36 8.78 -33.32 29.04
C LYS A 36 9.32 -34.71 29.41
N GLU A 37 10.34 -35.22 28.71
CA GLU A 37 11.13 -36.38 29.17
C GLU A 37 12.46 -35.90 29.79
N PRO A 38 12.62 -35.93 31.13
CA PRO A 38 13.89 -35.70 31.80
C PRO A 38 14.71 -36.99 31.95
N ASP A 39 16.04 -36.87 31.99
CA ASP A 39 16.94 -37.96 32.35
C ASP A 39 16.74 -38.41 33.82
N GLU A 40 16.47 -39.70 34.06
CA GLU A 40 16.67 -40.35 35.37
C GLU A 40 17.67 -41.51 35.22
N ASP A 41 18.80 -41.44 35.94
CA ASP A 41 19.84 -42.49 35.90
C ASP A 41 20.54 -42.72 37.27
N ALA A 42 20.88 -43.98 37.53
CA ALA A 42 21.83 -44.54 38.50
C ALA A 42 21.57 -44.54 40.05
N SER A 43 21.80 -45.75 40.62
CA SER A 43 22.08 -46.14 42.03
C SER A 43 20.89 -46.24 43.02
N GLY A 44 20.76 -47.25 43.91
CA GLY A 44 21.51 -48.48 44.28
C GLY A 44 21.14 -48.89 45.75
N PRO A 45 21.58 -50.02 46.37
CA PRO A 45 22.37 -51.17 45.87
C PRO A 45 21.92 -52.62 46.33
N ILE A 46 22.50 -53.65 45.68
CA ILE A 46 22.91 -55.01 46.16
C ILE A 46 21.96 -55.92 46.99
N ALA A 47 21.66 -57.12 46.45
CA ALA A 47 21.68 -58.44 47.12
C ALA A 47 21.70 -59.60 46.07
N GLU A 48 22.14 -60.81 46.42
CA GLU A 48 22.49 -61.89 45.46
C GLU A 48 21.61 -63.16 45.45
N ALA A 49 21.75 -63.92 44.34
CA ALA A 49 21.84 -65.39 44.23
C ALA A 49 20.60 -66.27 43.88
N ALA A 50 20.83 -67.13 42.86
CA ALA A 50 20.18 -68.42 42.55
C ALA A 50 18.68 -68.47 42.13
N SER A 51 18.23 -69.38 41.25
CA SER A 51 18.91 -70.22 40.23
C SER A 51 17.90 -70.92 39.29
N ALA A 52 18.33 -71.22 38.06
CA ALA A 52 17.97 -72.40 37.25
C ALA A 52 16.52 -72.63 36.73
N SER A 53 16.38 -72.47 35.40
CA SER A 53 15.86 -73.47 34.42
C SER A 53 14.40 -73.95 34.34
N THR A 54 13.94 -74.04 33.08
CA THR A 54 13.10 -75.08 32.42
C THR A 54 11.57 -75.16 32.60
N GLU A 55 10.91 -75.17 31.42
CA GLU A 55 9.79 -76.06 31.01
C GLU A 55 8.35 -75.92 31.56
N SER A 56 7.53 -75.26 30.73
CA SER A 56 6.38 -75.89 30.02
C SER A 56 4.94 -75.90 30.62
N ALA A 57 4.00 -76.03 29.68
CA ALA A 57 2.74 -76.80 29.79
C ALA A 57 1.64 -76.43 30.83
N SER A 58 0.90 -75.36 30.50
CA SER A 58 -0.55 -75.45 30.19
C SER A 58 -1.66 -75.39 31.28
N SER A 59 -2.68 -74.57 30.94
CA SER A 59 -4.13 -74.87 30.99
C SER A 59 -5.03 -74.37 32.15
N ARG A 60 -6.32 -74.20 31.77
CA ARG A 60 -7.56 -74.14 32.61
C ARG A 60 -7.86 -72.88 33.46
N LYS A 61 -8.35 -71.86 32.74
CA LYS A 61 -9.66 -71.17 32.92
C LYS A 61 -10.28 -71.13 34.35
N LYS A 62 -10.49 -69.91 34.87
CA LYS A 62 -11.78 -69.50 35.50
C LYS A 62 -12.00 -67.99 35.46
N LYS A 63 -13.28 -67.56 35.39
CA LYS A 63 -13.71 -66.16 35.17
C LYS A 63 -13.51 -65.27 36.42
N LYS A 64 -13.12 -64.00 36.22
CA LYS A 64 -13.86 -62.85 36.80
C LYS A 64 -13.60 -61.52 36.05
N LYS A 65 -14.47 -60.54 36.34
CA LYS A 65 -14.58 -59.21 35.72
C LYS A 65 -13.28 -58.38 35.74
N GLY A 66 -13.10 -57.55 34.72
CA GLY A 66 -13.04 -56.10 34.94
C GLY A 66 -11.88 -55.31 34.33
N LYS A 67 -12.24 -54.13 33.82
CA LYS A 67 -11.43 -52.95 33.51
C LYS A 67 -10.56 -53.01 32.23
N ASP A 68 -10.76 -52.00 31.39
CA ASP A 68 -10.07 -51.78 30.14
C ASP A 68 -8.62 -51.34 30.36
N LYS A 69 -7.73 -51.80 29.48
CA LYS A 69 -6.39 -51.23 29.29
C LYS A 69 -6.01 -51.37 27.83
N ILE A 70 -5.97 -50.25 27.12
CA ILE A 70 -5.53 -50.19 25.72
C ILE A 70 -4.03 -50.50 25.68
N SER A 71 -3.61 -51.35 24.73
CA SER A 71 -2.21 -51.67 24.46
C SER A 71 -1.76 -51.02 23.17
N LEU A 72 -0.74 -50.16 23.24
CA LEU A 72 0.07 -49.81 22.08
C LEU A 72 0.91 -51.02 21.65
N VAL A 73 0.91 -51.31 20.34
CA VAL A 73 1.96 -52.05 19.64
C VAL A 73 2.05 -51.45 18.23
N ASP A 74 3.23 -51.02 17.83
CA ASP A 74 3.49 -50.37 16.55
C ASP A 74 3.48 -51.34 15.35
N SER A 75 3.27 -50.78 14.16
CA SER A 75 3.70 -51.39 12.89
C SER A 75 3.92 -50.31 11.84
N ASN A 76 5.14 -50.24 11.31
CA ASN A 76 5.60 -49.23 10.34
C ASN A 76 4.80 -49.22 9.04
N GLY A 77 4.74 -48.07 8.34
CA GLY A 77 4.90 -48.11 6.88
C GLY A 77 4.15 -47.15 5.95
N SER A 78 3.84 -45.90 6.31
CA SER A 78 3.62 -44.84 5.29
C SER A 78 3.75 -43.45 5.90
N SER A 79 4.37 -42.50 5.20
CA SER A 79 4.67 -41.15 5.72
C SER A 79 4.29 -40.03 4.75
N SER A 80 2.99 -39.79 4.59
CA SER A 80 2.46 -38.53 4.02
C SER A 80 0.98 -38.27 4.36
N ASP A 81 0.42 -38.93 5.37
CA ASP A 81 -0.99 -38.81 5.72
C ASP A 81 -1.20 -37.64 6.70
N HIS A 82 -1.66 -36.50 6.19
CA HIS A 82 -1.95 -35.32 7.01
C HIS A 82 -3.27 -35.54 7.78
N SER A 83 -3.18 -36.23 8.92
CA SER A 83 -4.32 -36.46 9.80
C SER A 83 -4.99 -35.13 10.20
N SER A 84 -6.26 -34.98 9.80
CA SER A 84 -7.09 -33.84 10.14
C SER A 84 -7.31 -33.78 11.64
N VAL A 85 -6.99 -32.63 12.25
CA VAL A 85 -7.10 -32.44 13.69
C VAL A 85 -8.59 -32.35 14.04
N HIS A 86 -9.10 -33.31 14.79
CA HIS A 86 -10.50 -33.33 15.21
C HIS A 86 -10.75 -32.23 16.25
N TRP A 87 -11.93 -31.59 16.25
CA TRP A 87 -12.22 -30.44 17.11
C TRP A 87 -11.94 -30.67 18.60
N SER A 88 -12.24 -31.87 19.13
CA SER A 88 -11.92 -32.24 20.52
C SER A 88 -10.42 -32.35 20.83
N GLN A 89 -9.56 -32.50 19.81
CA GLN A 89 -8.10 -32.49 19.97
C GLN A 89 -7.58 -31.06 20.12
N LEU A 90 -8.21 -30.05 19.51
CA LEU A 90 -7.81 -28.64 19.66
C LEU A 90 -7.88 -28.19 21.12
N GLU A 91 -8.94 -28.56 21.84
CA GLU A 91 -9.09 -28.21 23.25
C GLU A 91 -8.04 -28.91 24.14
N MET A 92 -7.61 -30.12 23.79
CA MET A 92 -6.48 -30.78 24.44
C MET A 92 -5.15 -30.08 24.12
N MET A 93 -4.87 -29.79 22.84
CA MET A 93 -3.66 -29.10 22.40
C MET A 93 -3.51 -27.72 23.05
N ALA A 94 -4.58 -26.92 23.07
CA ALA A 94 -4.61 -25.63 23.77
C ALA A 94 -4.35 -25.77 25.28
N THR A 95 -4.87 -26.83 25.91
CA THR A 95 -4.59 -27.12 27.32
C THR A 95 -3.13 -27.49 27.52
N THR A 96 -2.55 -28.34 26.67
CA THR A 96 -1.11 -28.67 26.70
C THR A 96 -0.22 -27.44 26.55
N ILE A 97 -0.60 -26.47 25.71
CA ILE A 97 0.15 -25.21 25.59
C ILE A 97 0.02 -24.39 26.88
N VAL A 98 -1.21 -24.14 27.35
CA VAL A 98 -1.48 -23.32 28.55
C VAL A 98 -0.96 -23.93 29.87
N GLU A 99 -0.65 -25.23 29.88
CA GLU A 99 0.00 -25.92 31.01
C GLU A 99 1.54 -25.97 30.94
N ASN A 100 2.17 -25.64 29.80
CA ASN A 100 3.61 -25.89 29.59
C ASN A 100 4.37 -24.76 28.85
N ALA A 101 3.71 -23.66 28.47
CA ALA A 101 4.31 -22.44 27.95
C ALA A 101 4.17 -21.30 28.97
N ASP A 102 5.17 -20.42 29.04
CA ASP A 102 5.01 -19.15 29.74
C ASP A 102 4.15 -18.19 28.87
N PRO A 103 3.45 -17.21 29.46
CA PRO A 103 2.51 -16.37 28.70
C PRO A 103 3.19 -15.51 27.63
N ASP A 104 4.48 -15.21 27.81
CA ASP A 104 5.33 -14.48 26.88
C ASP A 104 5.88 -15.37 25.74
N ASP A 105 5.77 -16.71 25.84
CA ASP A 105 6.09 -17.66 24.76
C ASP A 105 4.97 -17.72 23.69
N ILE A 106 3.84 -17.02 23.88
CA ILE A 106 2.64 -17.10 23.03
C ILE A 106 2.44 -15.77 22.28
N PRO A 107 2.68 -15.72 20.95
CA PRO A 107 2.50 -14.49 20.17
C PRO A 107 1.05 -14.02 20.10
N ASP A 108 0.85 -12.71 19.91
CA ASP A 108 -0.48 -12.11 19.70
C ASP A 108 -1.19 -12.59 18.44
N ALA A 109 -0.46 -12.79 17.34
CA ALA A 109 -1.06 -13.07 16.03
C ALA A 109 -1.97 -14.32 16.01
N PRO A 110 -1.57 -15.51 16.53
CA PRO A 110 -2.49 -16.65 16.67
C PRO A 110 -3.75 -16.38 17.51
N ILE A 111 -3.66 -15.51 18.53
CA ILE A 111 -4.81 -15.16 19.39
C ILE A 111 -5.76 -14.23 18.62
N ASN A 112 -5.24 -13.23 17.91
CA ASN A 112 -6.05 -12.32 17.09
C ASN A 112 -6.73 -13.06 15.92
N ILE A 113 -6.00 -13.95 15.23
CA ILE A 113 -6.56 -14.84 14.21
C ILE A 113 -7.71 -15.70 14.78
N LEU A 114 -7.57 -16.20 16.02
CA LEU A 114 -8.64 -16.95 16.68
C LEU A 114 -9.84 -16.07 17.03
N ARG A 115 -9.63 -14.82 17.49
CA ARG A 115 -10.70 -13.85 17.76
C ARG A 115 -11.53 -13.58 16.51
N ASP A 116 -10.89 -13.38 15.36
CA ASP A 116 -11.58 -13.14 14.09
C ASP A 116 -12.38 -14.38 13.64
N VAL A 117 -11.77 -15.57 13.69
CA VAL A 117 -12.43 -16.84 13.36
C VAL A 117 -13.64 -17.11 14.28
N VAL A 118 -13.55 -16.78 15.57
CA VAL A 118 -14.66 -16.88 16.53
C VAL A 118 -15.71 -15.79 16.27
N SER A 119 -15.31 -14.57 15.96
CA SER A 119 -16.20 -13.44 15.66
C SER A 119 -17.10 -13.71 14.45
N LEU A 120 -16.51 -14.12 13.32
CA LEU A 120 -17.28 -14.49 12.13
C LEU A 120 -18.20 -15.69 12.42
N ARG A 121 -17.70 -16.74 13.08
CA ARG A 121 -18.54 -17.89 13.47
C ARG A 121 -19.69 -17.50 14.40
N LYS A 122 -19.51 -16.52 15.30
CA LYS A 122 -20.58 -15.95 16.14
C LYS A 122 -21.63 -15.20 15.31
N LYS A 123 -21.24 -14.42 14.30
CA LYS A 123 -22.20 -13.81 13.35
C LYS A 123 -23.06 -14.89 12.69
N SER A 124 -22.45 -15.90 12.07
CA SER A 124 -23.20 -16.97 11.37
C SER A 124 -24.01 -17.87 12.29
N ALA A 125 -23.54 -18.16 13.51
CA ALA A 125 -24.25 -19.06 14.41
C ALA A 125 -25.56 -18.47 14.95
N ARG A 126 -25.66 -17.13 15.10
CA ARG A 126 -26.92 -16.45 15.42
C ARG A 126 -27.99 -16.71 14.36
N PHE A 127 -27.59 -16.56 13.09
CA PHE A 127 -28.41 -16.82 11.91
C PHE A 127 -28.84 -18.30 11.85
N PHE A 128 -27.90 -19.26 11.80
CA PHE A 128 -28.28 -20.67 11.72
C PHE A 128 -29.07 -21.18 12.94
N ASN A 129 -28.96 -20.55 14.12
CA ASN A 129 -29.83 -20.82 15.27
C ASN A 129 -31.28 -20.36 15.05
N ARG A 130 -31.53 -19.20 14.41
CA ARG A 130 -32.89 -18.71 14.06
C ARG A 130 -33.53 -19.68 13.05
N LEU A 131 -32.93 -19.86 11.87
CA LEU A 131 -33.35 -20.84 10.86
C LEU A 131 -33.54 -22.28 11.38
N ALA A 132 -32.66 -22.75 12.29
CA ALA A 132 -32.77 -24.08 12.88
C ALA A 132 -33.87 -24.20 13.95
N ASN A 133 -34.42 -23.13 14.50
CA ASN A 133 -35.59 -23.24 15.38
C ASN A 133 -36.87 -23.46 14.55
N ASP A 134 -37.07 -22.63 13.53
CA ASP A 134 -38.30 -22.58 12.73
C ASP A 134 -38.39 -23.69 11.67
N SER A 135 -37.24 -24.19 11.19
CA SER A 135 -37.21 -25.31 10.26
C SER A 135 -37.72 -26.62 10.88
N LYS A 136 -38.52 -27.37 10.11
CA LYS A 136 -38.96 -28.73 10.46
C LYS A 136 -37.99 -29.81 9.99
N ASP A 137 -36.88 -29.44 9.37
CA ASP A 137 -35.87 -30.37 8.85
C ASP A 137 -34.84 -30.74 9.94
N GLU A 138 -34.81 -32.02 10.31
CA GLU A 138 -33.84 -32.55 11.27
C GLU A 138 -32.38 -32.45 10.78
N THR A 139 -32.15 -32.40 9.46
CA THR A 139 -30.79 -32.29 8.90
C THR A 139 -30.22 -30.89 9.10
N VAL A 140 -31.04 -29.84 8.99
CA VAL A 140 -30.66 -28.45 9.30
C VAL A 140 -30.35 -28.33 10.79
N LYS A 141 -31.20 -28.91 11.66
CA LYS A 141 -31.00 -28.95 13.11
C LYS A 141 -29.71 -29.67 13.51
N ALA A 142 -29.41 -30.82 12.91
CA ALA A 142 -28.18 -31.57 13.15
C ALA A 142 -26.92 -30.82 12.68
N LYS A 143 -26.97 -30.14 11.53
CA LYS A 143 -25.88 -29.29 11.05
C LYS A 143 -25.65 -28.08 11.96
N ASN A 144 -26.71 -27.39 12.37
CA ASN A 144 -26.59 -26.24 13.26
C ASN A 144 -25.96 -26.64 14.60
N ALA A 145 -26.44 -27.72 15.24
CA ALA A 145 -25.84 -28.26 16.46
C ALA A 145 -24.35 -28.65 16.29
N THR A 146 -23.93 -29.06 15.09
CA THR A 146 -22.52 -29.32 14.77
C THR A 146 -21.69 -28.04 14.71
N HIS A 147 -22.20 -26.98 14.06
CA HIS A 147 -21.53 -25.67 14.01
C HIS A 147 -21.51 -24.96 15.36
N GLU A 148 -22.59 -25.08 16.14
CA GLU A 148 -22.65 -24.60 17.53
C GLU A 148 -21.63 -25.32 18.42
N HIS A 149 -21.46 -26.63 18.27
CA HIS A 149 -20.42 -27.39 18.98
C HIS A 149 -19.01 -26.90 18.61
N ILE A 150 -18.73 -26.69 17.31
CA ILE A 150 -17.44 -26.18 16.81
C ILE A 150 -17.16 -24.78 17.38
N LEU A 151 -18.15 -23.88 17.35
CA LEU A 151 -18.02 -22.55 17.91
C LEU A 151 -17.74 -22.59 19.41
N ASN A 152 -18.50 -23.39 20.17
CA ASN A 152 -18.29 -23.56 21.60
C ASN A 152 -16.89 -24.14 21.93
N VAL A 153 -16.31 -24.99 21.08
CA VAL A 153 -14.91 -25.46 21.23
C VAL A 153 -13.92 -24.31 21.02
N LEU A 154 -14.05 -23.55 19.94
CA LEU A 154 -13.14 -22.44 19.63
C LEU A 154 -13.20 -21.32 20.67
N ASP A 155 -14.37 -21.01 21.20
CA ASP A 155 -14.55 -19.98 22.25
C ASP A 155 -13.92 -20.42 23.59
N ARG A 156 -14.01 -21.72 23.94
CA ARG A 156 -13.28 -22.28 25.10
C ARG A 156 -11.77 -22.27 24.89
N VAL A 157 -11.28 -22.48 23.66
CA VAL A 157 -9.85 -22.38 23.33
C VAL A 157 -9.37 -20.94 23.44
N LEU A 158 -10.14 -19.96 22.96
CA LEU A 158 -9.82 -18.53 23.10
C LEU A 158 -9.77 -18.12 24.58
N GLY A 159 -10.79 -18.48 25.36
CA GLY A 159 -10.83 -18.20 26.79
C GLY A 159 -9.71 -18.84 27.61
N LYS A 160 -9.11 -19.95 27.14
CA LYS A 160 -7.90 -20.54 27.75
C LYS A 160 -6.65 -19.65 27.54
N PHE A 161 -6.47 -19.10 26.34
CA PHE A 161 -5.33 -18.21 26.04
C PHE A 161 -5.48 -16.82 26.68
N GLU A 162 -6.67 -16.22 26.62
CA GLU A 162 -6.96 -14.96 27.31
C GLU A 162 -6.90 -15.11 28.84
N GLY A 163 -7.36 -16.26 29.35
CA GLY A 163 -7.23 -16.67 30.76
C GLY A 163 -5.80 -17.00 31.22
N LEU A 164 -4.84 -17.07 30.30
CA LEU A 164 -3.40 -17.17 30.60
C LEU A 164 -2.75 -15.78 30.63
N ARG A 165 -2.96 -14.94 29.61
CA ARG A 165 -2.41 -13.56 29.56
C ARG A 165 -2.90 -12.69 30.71
N SER A 166 -4.18 -12.80 31.07
CA SER A 166 -4.78 -12.09 32.22
C SER A 166 -4.24 -12.49 33.59
N ARG A 167 -3.35 -13.50 33.68
CA ARG A 167 -2.60 -13.83 34.92
C ARG A 167 -1.30 -13.02 35.06
N VAL A 168 -0.77 -12.48 33.97
CA VAL A 168 0.43 -11.62 33.98
C VAL A 168 0.03 -10.15 34.07
N HIS A 169 -0.93 -9.72 33.26
CA HIS A 169 -1.37 -8.32 33.24
C HIS A 169 -2.52 -8.10 34.23
N GLY A 170 -2.15 -7.85 35.48
CA GLY A 170 -3.05 -7.64 36.63
C GLY A 170 -3.86 -6.34 36.62
N ARG A 171 -4.31 -5.85 35.46
CA ARG A 171 -5.24 -4.71 35.34
C ARG A 171 -6.15 -4.87 34.13
N LYS A 172 -7.43 -4.49 34.27
CA LYS A 172 -8.40 -4.53 33.18
C LYS A 172 -8.29 -3.27 32.32
N GLU A 173 -7.79 -3.44 31.11
CA GLU A 173 -8.19 -2.58 29.99
C GLU A 173 -9.30 -3.28 29.19
N LYS A 174 -10.16 -2.51 28.54
CA LYS A 174 -11.20 -3.06 27.64
C LYS A 174 -10.62 -3.12 26.23
N PRO A 175 -10.79 -4.23 25.48
CA PRO A 175 -10.44 -4.24 24.06
C PRO A 175 -11.35 -3.26 23.30
N SER A 176 -10.74 -2.36 22.52
CA SER A 176 -11.44 -1.62 21.47
C SER A 176 -11.62 -2.52 20.25
N GLY A 177 -12.73 -2.35 19.54
CA GLY A 177 -13.24 -3.31 18.55
C GLY A 177 -12.77 -3.12 17.11
N THR A 178 -11.61 -2.51 16.86
CA THR A 178 -11.01 -2.33 15.53
C THR A 178 -9.50 -2.28 15.64
N VAL A 179 -8.79 -3.09 14.84
CA VAL A 179 -7.33 -2.96 14.69
C VAL A 179 -7.05 -1.69 13.87
N ASP A 180 -6.28 -0.76 14.43
CA ASP A 180 -5.82 0.42 13.71
C ASP A 180 -4.44 0.18 13.08
N VAL A 181 -4.07 1.00 12.09
CA VAL A 181 -2.76 0.95 11.43
C VAL A 181 -1.63 1.26 12.43
N SER A 182 -1.92 1.90 13.56
CA SER A 182 -1.00 2.03 14.70
C SER A 182 -0.61 0.68 15.33
N ASP A 183 -1.53 -0.27 15.45
CA ASP A 183 -1.28 -1.55 16.15
C ASP A 183 -0.21 -2.40 15.45
N ILE A 184 -0.13 -2.28 14.12
CA ILE A 184 0.91 -2.93 13.29
C ILE A 184 2.30 -2.34 13.61
N ASN A 185 2.38 -1.07 14.02
CA ASN A 185 3.65 -0.46 14.44
C ASN A 185 4.06 -0.86 15.86
N ASN A 186 3.09 -1.12 16.76
CA ASN A 186 3.35 -1.48 18.16
C ASN A 186 3.75 -2.94 18.38
N MET A 187 3.66 -3.80 17.37
CA MET A 187 4.04 -5.23 17.44
C MET A 187 5.53 -5.49 17.79
N PHE A 188 6.36 -4.43 17.88
CA PHE A 188 7.77 -4.49 18.29
C PHE A 188 8.08 -3.81 19.63
N GLU A 189 7.11 -3.14 20.28
CA GLU A 189 7.33 -2.41 21.54
C GLU A 189 7.46 -3.36 22.75
N HIS A 190 6.87 -4.57 22.67
CA HIS A 190 6.93 -5.60 23.71
C HIS A 190 8.27 -6.36 23.79
N LEU A 191 9.39 -5.70 23.49
CA LEU A 191 10.74 -6.27 23.53
C LEU A 191 11.73 -5.51 24.44
N GLU A 192 11.21 -4.67 25.35
CA GLU A 192 12.02 -4.06 26.42
C GLU A 192 12.33 -5.06 27.55
N VAL A 193 13.60 -5.12 27.95
CA VAL A 193 14.08 -5.98 29.04
C VAL A 193 14.00 -5.22 30.36
N GLN A 194 13.22 -5.74 31.32
CA GLN A 194 13.16 -5.18 32.68
C GLN A 194 14.40 -5.59 33.50
N ASP A 195 15.25 -4.61 33.82
CA ASP A 195 16.09 -4.66 35.02
C ASP A 195 15.34 -4.03 36.19
N ALA A 196 15.48 -4.60 37.40
CA ALA A 196 14.73 -4.21 38.59
C ALA A 196 15.64 -3.78 39.73
N GLU A 197 15.24 -2.75 40.49
CA GLU A 197 15.67 -2.58 41.89
C GLU A 197 14.62 -1.78 42.69
N ALA A 198 14.80 -1.67 44.01
CA ALA A 198 13.68 -1.52 44.94
C ALA A 198 13.72 -0.28 45.86
N GLY A 199 12.53 0.32 46.05
CA GLY A 199 11.97 0.77 47.33
C GLY A 199 12.63 1.93 48.12
N ALA A 200 11.85 3.00 48.34
CA ALA A 200 11.73 3.64 49.66
C ALA A 200 10.47 4.54 49.75
N GLU A 201 9.91 4.59 50.96
CA GLU A 201 8.93 5.53 51.52
C GLU A 201 9.56 6.94 51.72
N ASP A 202 8.87 8.07 51.92
CA ASP A 202 7.44 8.41 51.93
C ASP A 202 7.20 9.95 51.77
N ASP A 203 5.92 10.33 51.70
CA ASP A 203 5.29 11.61 52.12
C ASP A 203 5.40 12.96 51.35
N ASP A 204 4.21 13.58 51.34
CA ASP A 204 3.81 15.01 51.46
C ASP A 204 3.43 15.95 50.27
N GLU A 205 2.23 16.52 50.47
CA GLU A 205 1.53 17.73 49.99
C GLU A 205 1.38 18.11 48.48
N GLN A 206 0.10 18.19 48.08
CA GLN A 206 -0.47 19.01 46.98
C GLN A 206 -0.59 20.51 47.39
N PRO A 207 -1.00 21.49 46.52
CA PRO A 207 -1.54 21.40 45.14
C PRO A 207 -0.97 22.42 44.11
N SER A 208 -1.57 22.39 42.91
CA SER A 208 -2.00 23.53 42.06
C SER A 208 -1.33 23.79 40.68
N GLU A 209 -2.20 23.71 39.66
CA GLU A 209 -2.42 24.66 38.55
C GLU A 209 -1.28 25.04 37.56
N THR A 210 -1.28 24.26 36.46
CA THR A 210 -1.39 24.71 35.04
C THR A 210 -0.37 25.63 34.35
N GLU A 211 0.15 25.07 33.24
CA GLU A 211 0.43 25.68 31.91
C GLU A 211 1.79 26.36 31.59
N SER A 212 2.52 25.70 30.65
CA SER A 212 3.48 26.29 29.68
C SER A 212 4.85 26.81 30.20
N PRO A 213 5.88 27.07 29.35
CA PRO A 213 6.15 26.65 27.95
C PRO A 213 7.61 26.15 27.66
N VAL A 214 7.85 25.62 26.44
CA VAL A 214 8.99 25.84 25.49
C VAL A 214 10.47 26.01 25.96
N ASN A 215 11.39 25.39 25.18
CA ASN A 215 12.86 25.62 25.02
C ASN A 215 13.85 25.07 26.07
N GLY A 216 15.05 24.63 25.63
CA GLY A 216 16.12 24.20 26.57
C GLY A 216 17.43 23.58 26.03
N SER A 217 18.02 24.06 24.93
CA SER A 217 19.29 23.51 24.40
C SER A 217 20.47 23.54 25.41
N SER A 218 21.35 22.51 25.43
CA SER A 218 22.65 22.59 24.71
C SER A 218 23.80 21.62 25.14
N ARG A 219 24.59 21.15 24.13
CA ARG A 219 26.08 20.88 24.16
C ARG A 219 26.59 19.63 24.97
N LYS A 220 27.64 18.86 24.60
CA LYS A 220 28.66 18.93 23.51
C LYS A 220 29.64 17.68 23.40
N ILE A 221 29.73 16.99 22.22
CA ILE A 221 31.00 16.80 21.39
C ILE A 221 32.08 15.77 22.01
N LYS A 222 33.24 15.13 21.57
CA LYS A 222 34.20 14.68 20.45
C LYS A 222 34.00 13.15 20.07
N LYS A 223 34.52 12.60 18.93
CA LYS A 223 35.85 12.02 18.47
C LYS A 223 36.31 10.72 19.16
N ASN A 224 37.01 9.76 18.53
CA ASN A 224 37.71 9.62 17.20
C ASN A 224 37.94 8.10 16.91
N LYS A 225 38.51 7.55 15.81
CA LYS A 225 39.05 8.00 14.49
C LYS A 225 39.25 6.75 13.56
N ASN A 226 39.25 6.94 12.22
CA ASN A 226 39.90 6.16 11.12
C ASN A 226 39.71 4.60 11.00
N GLY A 227 39.68 3.96 9.82
CA GLY A 227 39.73 4.36 8.38
C GLY A 227 38.80 3.48 7.50
N VAL A 228 38.81 3.38 6.15
CA VAL A 228 39.55 3.97 5.00
C VAL A 228 40.63 3.08 4.30
N LYS A 229 40.24 2.30 3.26
CA LYS A 229 40.98 1.45 2.26
C LYS A 229 41.13 -0.08 2.58
N LYS A 230 40.95 -1.05 1.64
CA LYS A 230 40.63 -0.99 0.18
C LYS A 230 40.22 -2.34 -0.50
N LYS A 231 39.31 -2.23 -1.49
CA LYS A 231 39.25 -2.90 -2.84
C LYS A 231 39.51 -4.42 -3.03
N GLY A 232 38.43 -5.14 -3.40
CA GLY A 232 38.35 -5.86 -4.69
C GLY A 232 38.75 -7.35 -4.76
N ARG A 233 38.59 -8.05 -5.89
CA ARG A 233 37.99 -7.71 -7.21
C ARG A 233 37.80 -8.98 -8.09
N LYS A 234 36.60 -9.20 -8.66
CA LYS A 234 36.30 -10.16 -9.77
C LYS A 234 36.49 -11.68 -9.42
N ALA A 235 35.92 -12.65 -10.14
CA ALA A 235 34.78 -12.67 -11.08
C ALA A 235 34.36 -14.11 -11.46
N GLN A 236 33.11 -14.24 -11.95
CA GLN A 236 32.65 -15.12 -13.05
C GLN A 236 32.88 -16.66 -13.01
N ARG A 237 31.75 -17.36 -13.25
CA ARG A 237 31.61 -18.55 -14.13
C ARG A 237 32.21 -19.88 -13.61
N SER A 238 31.69 -21.05 -13.99
CA SER A 238 30.46 -21.41 -14.74
C SER A 238 30.11 -22.89 -14.56
N SER A 239 28.98 -23.33 -15.14
CA SER A 239 28.81 -24.63 -15.84
C SER A 239 29.15 -25.92 -15.06
N ARG A 240 28.20 -26.80 -14.76
CA ARG A 240 27.76 -27.89 -15.67
C ARG A 240 28.95 -28.42 -16.51
N SER A 241 29.39 -29.67 -16.42
CA SER A 241 28.57 -30.90 -16.40
C SER A 241 29.44 -32.16 -16.21
N ASN A 242 28.78 -33.31 -16.00
CA ASN A 242 29.23 -34.69 -16.30
C ASN A 242 30.46 -35.26 -15.57
N GLY A 243 30.39 -36.57 -15.29
CA GLY A 243 31.59 -37.39 -14.98
C GLY A 243 31.29 -38.63 -14.15
N GLN A 244 30.73 -39.69 -14.76
CA GLN A 244 30.53 -40.99 -14.09
C GLN A 244 31.86 -41.57 -13.55
N GLY A 245 31.84 -42.16 -12.36
CA GLY A 245 33.03 -42.84 -11.81
C GLY A 245 32.76 -43.58 -10.50
N SER A 246 32.44 -44.87 -10.58
CA SER A 246 32.21 -45.72 -9.41
C SER A 246 33.50 -46.17 -8.74
N SER A 247 33.57 -46.14 -7.40
CA SER A 247 33.96 -47.30 -6.58
C SER A 247 33.91 -47.00 -5.07
N SER A 248 34.03 -48.05 -4.26
CA SER A 248 33.78 -48.05 -2.82
C SER A 248 34.98 -47.67 -1.96
N ALA A 249 34.73 -46.98 -0.86
CA ALA A 249 35.48 -47.17 0.39
C ALA A 249 34.57 -46.96 1.61
N ARG A 250 34.71 -47.82 2.63
CA ARG A 250 34.14 -47.60 3.97
C ARG A 250 35.20 -46.91 4.84
N SER A 251 34.80 -45.93 5.64
CA SER A 251 35.40 -45.69 6.95
C SER A 251 34.41 -44.97 7.88
N ASN A 252 34.41 -45.37 9.15
CA ASN A 252 33.68 -44.67 10.22
C ASN A 252 34.51 -43.48 10.71
N GLY A 253 33.85 -42.44 11.25
CA GLY A 253 34.56 -41.26 11.76
C GLY A 253 33.64 -40.25 12.46
N SER A 254 32.91 -40.66 13.50
CA SER A 254 32.09 -39.74 14.29
C SER A 254 32.92 -38.86 15.21
N SER A 255 32.68 -37.55 15.20
CA SER A 255 32.95 -36.70 16.37
C SER A 255 31.90 -35.60 16.44
N SER A 256 31.15 -35.58 17.54
CA SER A 256 30.10 -34.58 17.81
C SER A 256 30.71 -33.35 18.49
N SER A 257 30.19 -32.16 18.15
CA SER A 257 30.34 -30.98 18.99
C SER A 257 28.98 -30.28 19.08
N ARG A 258 28.45 -30.19 20.31
CA ARG A 258 27.11 -29.66 20.61
C ARG A 258 26.95 -28.22 20.10
N LEU A 259 25.84 -27.95 19.42
CA LEU A 259 25.25 -26.61 19.36
C LEU A 259 24.29 -26.45 20.56
N GLN A 260 24.15 -25.21 21.07
CA GLN A 260 23.03 -24.83 21.93
C GLN A 260 21.86 -24.34 21.05
N PRO A 261 20.59 -24.54 21.44
CA PRO A 261 19.45 -24.05 20.65
C PRO A 261 19.30 -22.53 20.74
N GLY A 262 19.22 -21.86 19.59
CA GLY A 262 18.80 -20.45 19.51
C GLY A 262 17.29 -20.31 19.73
N ARG A 263 16.84 -19.14 20.22
CA ARG A 263 15.47 -18.94 20.73
C ARG A 263 14.40 -18.70 19.63
N ASN A 264 14.81 -18.46 18.38
CA ASN A 264 13.93 -18.23 17.24
C ASN A 264 13.45 -19.54 16.59
N TRP A 265 12.36 -20.13 17.11
CA TRP A 265 11.73 -21.33 16.53
C TRP A 265 10.36 -21.05 15.86
N VAL A 266 9.90 -19.81 15.93
CA VAL A 266 8.54 -19.37 15.54
C VAL A 266 8.48 -18.80 14.12
N ASP A 267 9.61 -18.34 13.57
CA ASP A 267 9.66 -17.63 12.27
C ASP A 267 9.51 -18.56 11.04
N ASP A 268 9.90 -19.83 11.14
CA ASP A 268 9.99 -20.80 10.03
C ASP A 268 8.66 -21.54 9.71
N ILE A 269 7.53 -20.82 9.61
CA ILE A 269 6.22 -21.41 9.27
C ILE A 269 5.93 -21.32 7.77
N THR A 270 6.51 -22.24 7.00
CA THR A 270 6.19 -22.40 5.56
C THR A 270 4.81 -23.05 5.39
N LEU A 271 3.86 -22.31 4.81
CA LEU A 271 2.47 -22.76 4.62
C LEU A 271 2.23 -23.23 3.18
N ALA A 272 1.72 -24.45 3.03
CA ALA A 272 1.15 -24.93 1.77
C ALA A 272 -0.37 -24.73 1.79
N VAL A 273 -0.89 -23.85 0.93
CA VAL A 273 -2.34 -23.65 0.78
C VAL A 273 -2.92 -24.86 0.04
N HIS A 274 -3.68 -25.69 0.74
CA HIS A 274 -4.43 -26.79 0.13
C HIS A 274 -5.75 -26.31 -0.46
N GLU A 275 -6.30 -27.08 -1.40
CA GLU A 275 -7.64 -26.82 -1.94
C GLU A 275 -8.68 -26.92 -0.81
N LEU A 276 -9.57 -25.93 -0.73
CA LEU A 276 -10.58 -25.85 0.32
C LEU A 276 -11.81 -26.66 -0.12
N ASP A 277 -12.12 -27.74 0.58
CA ASP A 277 -13.41 -28.44 0.40
C ASP A 277 -14.56 -27.54 0.88
N VAL A 278 -15.40 -27.10 -0.07
CA VAL A 278 -16.59 -26.27 0.16
C VAL A 278 -17.85 -27.12 -0.10
N ASP A 279 -17.96 -28.31 0.48
CA ASP A 279 -19.09 -29.23 0.22
C ASP A 279 -20.25 -29.11 1.25
N ASP A 280 -20.20 -28.15 2.20
CA ASP A 280 -21.33 -27.84 3.12
C ASP A 280 -22.09 -26.54 2.72
N PRO A 281 -23.43 -26.56 2.55
CA PRO A 281 -24.30 -25.39 2.47
C PRO A 281 -23.98 -24.22 3.44
N PHE A 282 -23.53 -24.48 4.66
CA PHE A 282 -23.06 -23.44 5.60
C PHE A 282 -21.89 -22.63 5.03
N ASP A 283 -20.90 -23.32 4.47
CA ASP A 283 -19.71 -22.70 3.91
C ASP A 283 -20.04 -21.90 2.64
N TYR A 284 -21.04 -22.33 1.85
CA TYR A 284 -21.56 -21.55 0.72
C TYR A 284 -22.24 -20.24 1.16
N TYR A 285 -23.11 -20.29 2.17
CA TYR A 285 -23.74 -19.08 2.72
C TYR A 285 -22.69 -18.11 3.27
N MET A 286 -21.76 -18.60 4.09
CA MET A 286 -20.72 -17.76 4.70
C MET A 286 -19.79 -17.14 3.64
N LEU A 287 -19.41 -17.90 2.59
CA LEU A 287 -18.63 -17.40 1.46
C LEU A 287 -19.34 -16.24 0.74
N VAL A 288 -20.65 -16.37 0.50
CA VAL A 288 -21.46 -15.35 -0.18
C VAL A 288 -21.72 -14.14 0.73
N TYR A 289 -22.05 -14.35 2.00
CA TYR A 289 -22.19 -13.26 2.98
C TYR A 289 -20.89 -12.46 3.14
N CYS A 290 -19.74 -13.13 3.29
CA CYS A 290 -18.44 -12.45 3.37
C CYS A 290 -18.13 -11.60 2.11
N PHE A 291 -18.57 -12.03 0.92
CA PHE A 291 -18.36 -11.29 -0.32
C PHE A 291 -19.17 -9.99 -0.39
N PHE A 292 -20.38 -9.95 0.18
CA PHE A 292 -21.17 -8.71 0.31
C PHE A 292 -20.73 -7.85 1.50
N GLU A 293 -20.25 -8.46 2.59
CA GLU A 293 -19.62 -7.74 3.70
C GLU A 293 -18.34 -7.03 3.22
N ASP A 294 -17.46 -7.70 2.47
CA ASP A 294 -16.26 -7.10 1.86
C ASP A 294 -16.60 -5.93 0.93
N PHE A 295 -17.66 -6.07 0.11
CA PHE A 295 -18.18 -4.96 -0.70
C PHE A 295 -18.61 -3.77 0.16
N ASN A 296 -19.44 -3.99 1.19
CA ASN A 296 -19.98 -2.89 1.99
C ASN A 296 -18.92 -2.24 2.91
N ILE A 297 -17.93 -3.00 3.38
CA ILE A 297 -16.76 -2.43 4.09
C ILE A 297 -15.99 -1.45 3.20
N ILE A 298 -15.75 -1.81 1.93
CA ILE A 298 -15.08 -0.94 0.96
C ILE A 298 -15.99 0.25 0.58
N ARG A 299 -17.27 0.00 0.32
CA ARG A 299 -18.28 1.00 -0.03
C ARG A 299 -18.36 2.10 1.04
N ASN A 300 -18.51 1.71 2.31
CA ASN A 300 -18.62 2.63 3.43
C ASN A 300 -17.36 3.48 3.59
N TYR A 301 -16.17 2.88 3.52
CA TYR A 301 -14.91 3.63 3.56
C TYR A 301 -14.80 4.62 2.40
N ILE A 302 -15.08 4.22 1.16
CA ILE A 302 -15.03 5.15 0.02
C ILE A 302 -16.05 6.28 0.21
N CYS A 303 -17.28 5.99 0.64
CA CYS A 303 -18.31 7.00 0.90
C CYS A 303 -17.91 7.99 2.01
N GLU A 304 -17.32 7.51 3.11
CA GLU A 304 -16.74 8.33 4.18
C GLU A 304 -15.70 9.33 3.61
N ARG A 305 -14.76 8.85 2.79
CA ARG A 305 -13.74 9.70 2.15
C ARG A 305 -14.31 10.68 1.11
N TRP A 306 -15.44 10.37 0.45
CA TRP A 306 -16.14 11.34 -0.39
C TRP A 306 -16.92 12.39 0.42
N CYS A 307 -17.45 12.03 1.60
CA CYS A 307 -17.99 13.00 2.55
C CYS A 307 -16.91 13.96 3.08
N ASP A 308 -15.72 13.44 3.44
CA ASP A 308 -14.57 14.25 3.87
C ASP A 308 -14.21 15.35 2.85
N TYR A 309 -14.26 15.04 1.55
CA TYR A 309 -14.05 16.02 0.48
C TYR A 309 -15.24 16.98 0.29
N PHE A 310 -16.47 16.48 0.31
CA PHE A 310 -17.65 17.32 0.02
C PHE A 310 -18.01 18.30 1.14
N TYR A 311 -17.81 17.91 2.40
CA TYR A 311 -18.13 18.71 3.59
C TYR A 311 -16.92 19.49 4.12
N ASP A 312 -15.78 18.82 4.34
CA ASP A 312 -14.61 19.42 4.99
C ASP A 312 -13.51 19.87 4.00
N GLY A 313 -13.52 19.35 2.77
CA GLY A 313 -12.48 19.60 1.76
C GLY A 313 -11.12 18.99 2.12
N SER A 314 -11.08 18.03 3.06
CA SER A 314 -9.84 17.52 3.67
C SER A 314 -9.11 16.46 2.84
N VAL A 315 -9.74 15.96 1.76
CA VAL A 315 -9.17 14.96 0.84
C VAL A 315 -9.17 15.51 -0.58
N HIS A 316 -8.11 15.24 -1.35
CA HIS A 316 -8.07 15.59 -2.75
C HIS A 316 -8.97 14.68 -3.60
N LEU A 317 -9.81 15.27 -4.45
CA LEU A 317 -10.59 14.61 -5.52
C LEU A 317 -9.78 13.54 -6.28
N ASN A 318 -8.51 13.84 -6.54
CA ASN A 318 -7.59 12.95 -7.26
C ASN A 318 -7.27 11.67 -6.49
N THR A 319 -7.12 11.75 -5.16
CA THR A 319 -6.99 10.56 -4.30
C THR A 319 -8.28 9.75 -4.38
N LEU A 320 -9.44 10.41 -4.18
CA LEU A 320 -10.76 9.76 -4.20
C LEU A 320 -11.04 9.03 -5.51
N ALA A 321 -10.77 9.67 -6.65
CA ALA A 321 -10.93 9.08 -7.96
C ALA A 321 -10.07 7.82 -8.15
N VAL A 322 -8.82 7.84 -7.68
CA VAL A 322 -7.90 6.68 -7.74
C VAL A 322 -8.35 5.55 -6.82
N ILE A 323 -8.68 5.82 -5.55
CA ILE A 323 -9.12 4.77 -4.62
C ILE A 323 -10.49 4.21 -4.99
N THR A 324 -11.40 5.02 -5.54
CA THR A 324 -12.71 4.55 -6.05
C THR A 324 -12.53 3.63 -7.25
N ASN A 325 -11.63 3.98 -8.19
CA ASN A 325 -11.37 3.10 -9.34
C ASN A 325 -10.69 1.79 -8.92
N ALA A 326 -9.75 1.85 -7.97
CA ALA A 326 -9.14 0.65 -7.38
C ALA A 326 -10.15 -0.20 -6.61
N ALA A 327 -11.13 0.39 -5.92
CA ALA A 327 -12.22 -0.33 -5.29
C ALA A 327 -13.06 -1.15 -6.31
N CYS A 328 -13.36 -0.55 -7.47
CA CYS A 328 -14.02 -1.26 -8.57
C CYS A 328 -13.17 -2.42 -9.14
N GLU A 329 -11.84 -2.24 -9.24
CA GLU A 329 -10.91 -3.33 -9.58
C GLU A 329 -10.91 -4.45 -8.52
N PHE A 330 -10.95 -4.11 -7.22
CA PHE A 330 -11.08 -5.07 -6.14
C PHE A 330 -12.40 -5.84 -6.19
N PHE A 331 -13.53 -5.19 -6.50
CA PHE A 331 -14.81 -5.89 -6.70
C PHE A 331 -14.70 -6.94 -7.83
N GLN A 332 -14.02 -6.60 -8.93
CA GLN A 332 -13.79 -7.53 -10.04
C GLN A 332 -12.88 -8.70 -9.62
N GLN A 333 -11.79 -8.43 -8.90
CA GLN A 333 -10.89 -9.49 -8.40
C GLN A 333 -11.61 -10.41 -7.40
N MET A 334 -12.42 -9.86 -6.48
CA MET A 334 -13.17 -10.66 -5.51
C MET A 334 -14.22 -11.57 -6.18
N GLU A 335 -14.86 -11.12 -7.26
CA GLU A 335 -15.78 -11.98 -8.04
C GLU A 335 -15.03 -13.09 -8.79
N VAL A 336 -13.80 -12.83 -9.25
CA VAL A 336 -12.91 -13.85 -9.85
C VAL A 336 -12.44 -14.86 -8.80
N ASP A 337 -12.03 -14.42 -7.62
CA ASP A 337 -11.67 -15.26 -6.48
C ASP A 337 -12.85 -16.15 -6.05
N LEU A 338 -14.03 -15.57 -5.86
CA LEU A 338 -15.29 -16.27 -5.55
C LEU A 338 -15.59 -17.36 -6.59
N ARG A 339 -15.46 -17.05 -7.88
CA ARG A 339 -15.62 -18.01 -8.99
C ARG A 339 -14.58 -19.13 -8.96
N SER A 340 -13.37 -18.86 -8.51
CA SER A 340 -12.35 -19.90 -8.35
C SER A 340 -12.69 -20.86 -7.21
N VAL A 341 -13.19 -20.35 -6.08
CA VAL A 341 -13.57 -21.12 -4.88
C VAL A 341 -14.83 -21.96 -5.11
N LEU A 342 -15.83 -21.43 -5.82
CA LEU A 342 -17.04 -22.18 -6.21
C LEU A 342 -16.80 -23.22 -7.33
N GLY A 343 -15.62 -23.17 -7.97
CA GLY A 343 -15.13 -24.15 -8.92
C GLY A 343 -16.02 -24.35 -10.16
N VAL A 344 -16.17 -25.61 -10.57
CA VAL A 344 -17.07 -26.00 -11.68
C VAL A 344 -18.44 -26.44 -11.16
N ARG A 345 -18.50 -26.98 -9.92
CA ARG A 345 -19.72 -27.58 -9.36
C ARG A 345 -20.82 -26.55 -9.06
N ARG A 346 -20.48 -25.33 -8.64
CA ARG A 346 -21.45 -24.31 -8.17
C ARG A 346 -21.33 -22.95 -8.85
N ARG A 347 -21.13 -22.94 -10.18
CA ARG A 347 -21.07 -21.70 -10.99
C ARG A 347 -22.40 -20.94 -11.06
N ASP A 348 -23.52 -21.61 -10.79
CA ASP A 348 -24.84 -21.01 -10.56
C ASP A 348 -24.81 -19.98 -9.42
N LEU A 349 -24.11 -20.30 -8.33
CA LEU A 349 -24.00 -19.44 -7.15
C LEU A 349 -23.08 -18.24 -7.38
N ALA A 350 -22.22 -18.27 -8.42
CA ALA A 350 -21.37 -17.14 -8.80
C ALA A 350 -22.08 -16.10 -9.71
N GLN A 351 -23.41 -16.11 -9.72
CA GLN A 351 -24.25 -15.12 -10.42
C GLN A 351 -24.87 -14.19 -9.38
N TYR A 352 -24.81 -12.87 -9.63
CA TYR A 352 -25.37 -11.87 -8.73
C TYR A 352 -26.80 -12.20 -8.29
N THR A 353 -27.68 -12.55 -9.23
CA THR A 353 -29.08 -12.91 -8.96
C THR A 353 -29.23 -14.10 -8.02
N THR A 354 -28.37 -15.11 -8.12
CA THR A 354 -28.42 -16.29 -7.23
C THR A 354 -27.94 -15.95 -5.83
N MET A 355 -26.94 -15.08 -5.70
CA MET A 355 -26.46 -14.61 -4.39
C MET A 355 -27.45 -13.65 -3.73
N ALA A 356 -28.02 -12.71 -4.49
CA ALA A 356 -29.03 -11.79 -3.99
C ALA A 356 -30.33 -12.54 -3.64
N GLN A 357 -30.78 -13.52 -4.44
CA GLN A 357 -31.88 -14.43 -4.08
C GLN A 357 -31.59 -15.19 -2.78
N MET A 358 -30.38 -15.75 -2.67
CA MET A 358 -29.94 -16.49 -1.48
C MET A 358 -29.95 -15.60 -0.23
N LEU A 359 -29.37 -14.41 -0.31
CA LEU A 359 -29.25 -13.48 0.81
C LEU A 359 -30.54 -12.69 1.11
N PHE A 360 -31.45 -12.48 0.15
CA PHE A 360 -32.65 -11.65 0.33
C PHE A 360 -33.95 -12.43 0.52
N ILE A 361 -34.06 -13.64 -0.02
CA ILE A 361 -35.32 -14.41 -0.01
C ILE A 361 -35.15 -15.79 0.61
N ASP A 362 -34.08 -16.52 0.26
CA ASP A 362 -33.89 -17.86 0.81
C ASP A 362 -33.49 -17.82 2.30
N TYR A 363 -32.87 -16.70 2.74
CA TYR A 363 -32.37 -16.47 4.09
C TYR A 363 -32.65 -15.04 4.66
N GLY A 364 -33.29 -14.17 3.88
CA GLY A 364 -33.04 -12.72 3.94
C GLY A 364 -33.74 -11.85 4.98
N ILE A 365 -34.22 -12.44 6.07
CA ILE A 365 -35.02 -11.72 7.09
C ILE A 365 -34.47 -12.02 8.51
N GLU A 366 -33.16 -12.28 8.63
CA GLU A 366 -32.55 -12.73 9.90
C GLU A 366 -31.23 -12.04 10.31
N HIS A 367 -30.58 -11.26 9.43
CA HIS A 367 -29.34 -10.50 9.71
C HIS A 367 -29.61 -9.13 10.32
N ILE A 368 -30.74 -8.51 9.95
CA ILE A 368 -31.31 -7.35 10.63
C ILE A 368 -31.90 -7.80 11.98
N ASP A 369 -31.79 -6.96 13.01
CA ASP A 369 -32.28 -7.27 14.35
C ASP A 369 -33.74 -6.82 14.51
N TYR A 370 -34.65 -7.62 13.93
CA TYR A 370 -36.09 -7.36 13.92
C TYR A 370 -36.74 -7.28 15.32
N ASP A 371 -36.07 -7.77 16.36
CA ASP A 371 -36.38 -7.52 17.76
C ASP A 371 -36.43 -6.00 18.12
N SER A 372 -35.92 -5.12 17.24
CA SER A 372 -36.02 -3.64 17.31
C SER A 372 -37.14 -3.03 16.46
N TYR A 373 -38.02 -3.84 15.87
CA TYR A 373 -39.09 -3.43 14.94
C TYR A 373 -40.50 -3.67 15.51
N ASP A 374 -40.64 -4.28 16.70
CA ASP A 374 -41.92 -4.56 17.38
C ASP A 374 -42.83 -3.33 17.60
N ASP A 375 -42.25 -2.11 17.58
CA ASP A 375 -42.96 -0.82 17.75
C ASP A 375 -43.22 -0.07 16.42
N LEU A 376 -42.78 -0.58 15.26
CA LEU A 376 -42.95 0.06 13.94
C LEU A 376 -44.25 -0.37 13.24
N ASP A 377 -44.78 0.44 12.32
CA ASP A 377 -45.91 0.03 11.47
C ASP A 377 -45.48 -0.76 10.21
N ASP A 378 -46.45 -1.39 9.52
CA ASP A 378 -46.19 -2.22 8.34
C ASP A 378 -45.50 -1.44 7.20
N ASP A 379 -45.79 -0.14 7.02
CA ASP A 379 -45.19 0.67 5.97
C ASP A 379 -43.77 1.12 6.37
N GLU A 380 -43.55 1.49 7.63
CA GLU A 380 -42.23 1.80 8.19
C GLU A 380 -41.29 0.58 8.15
N ALA A 381 -41.79 -0.60 8.53
CA ALA A 381 -41.03 -1.85 8.45
C ALA A 381 -40.65 -2.20 7.00
N ASN A 382 -41.56 -2.01 6.04
CA ASN A 382 -41.26 -2.24 4.62
C ASN A 382 -40.25 -1.21 4.05
N ASP A 383 -40.44 0.10 4.29
CA ASP A 383 -39.51 1.14 3.84
C ASP A 383 -38.10 0.85 4.39
N ARG A 384 -38.01 0.40 5.65
CA ARG A 384 -36.76 0.05 6.32
C ARG A 384 -36.09 -1.21 5.74
N ILE A 385 -36.84 -2.28 5.44
CA ILE A 385 -36.31 -3.47 4.74
C ILE A 385 -35.74 -3.09 3.36
N PHE A 386 -36.43 -2.23 2.62
CA PHE A 386 -35.97 -1.76 1.31
C PHE A 386 -34.84 -0.72 1.36
N SER A 387 -34.69 0.03 2.46
CA SER A 387 -33.62 1.03 2.62
C SER A 387 -32.34 0.51 3.28
N GLU A 388 -32.42 -0.58 4.06
CA GLU A 388 -31.27 -1.22 4.71
C GLU A 388 -30.76 -2.41 3.87
N GLU A 389 -31.56 -3.47 3.69
CA GLU A 389 -31.07 -4.73 3.10
C GLU A 389 -30.95 -4.69 1.57
N ALA A 390 -31.98 -4.18 0.88
CA ALA A 390 -31.93 -4.07 -0.59
C ALA A 390 -30.87 -3.05 -1.06
N ASP A 391 -30.47 -2.12 -0.18
CA ASP A 391 -29.36 -1.17 -0.37
C ASP A 391 -28.00 -1.86 -0.13
N TRP A 392 -27.84 -2.60 0.97
CA TRP A 392 -26.64 -3.41 1.27
C TRP A 392 -26.31 -4.44 0.16
N LEU A 393 -27.33 -4.99 -0.49
CA LEU A 393 -27.17 -5.89 -1.65
C LEU A 393 -26.96 -5.16 -2.99
N GLY A 394 -27.14 -3.83 -3.07
CA GLY A 394 -27.16 -3.07 -4.33
C GLY A 394 -28.31 -3.44 -5.28
N LEU A 395 -29.40 -3.98 -4.73
CA LEU A 395 -30.48 -4.66 -5.45
C LEU A 395 -31.32 -3.71 -6.31
N LEU A 396 -31.55 -2.47 -5.84
CA LEU A 396 -32.23 -1.43 -6.61
C LEU A 396 -31.43 -1.08 -7.88
N THR A 397 -30.14 -0.80 -7.72
CA THR A 397 -29.21 -0.55 -8.82
C THR A 397 -29.15 -1.72 -9.80
N TYR A 398 -29.15 -2.98 -9.33
CA TYR A 398 -29.24 -4.15 -10.21
C TYR A 398 -30.53 -4.12 -11.07
N TYR A 399 -31.70 -3.86 -10.47
CA TYR A 399 -32.96 -3.86 -11.21
C TYR A 399 -33.03 -2.74 -12.25
N ASP A 400 -32.58 -1.53 -11.92
CA ASP A 400 -32.53 -0.42 -12.88
C ASP A 400 -31.53 -0.72 -14.00
N MET A 401 -30.32 -1.20 -13.67
CA MET A 401 -29.36 -1.62 -14.69
C MET A 401 -29.91 -2.73 -15.61
N ARG A 402 -30.66 -3.68 -15.05
CA ARG A 402 -31.32 -4.76 -15.78
C ARG A 402 -32.39 -4.19 -16.72
N GLN A 403 -33.23 -3.28 -16.22
CA GLN A 403 -34.27 -2.60 -17.00
C GLN A 403 -33.67 -1.82 -18.18
N VAL A 404 -32.55 -1.11 -18.00
CA VAL A 404 -31.88 -0.41 -19.11
C VAL A 404 -31.30 -1.38 -20.13
N LEU A 405 -30.69 -2.48 -19.70
CA LEU A 405 -30.17 -3.51 -20.61
C LEU A 405 -31.28 -4.17 -21.43
N ASP A 406 -32.41 -4.53 -20.82
CA ASP A 406 -33.52 -5.18 -21.52
C ASP A 406 -34.25 -4.22 -22.49
N ASN A 407 -34.35 -2.92 -22.15
CA ASN A 407 -34.95 -1.92 -23.03
C ASN A 407 -34.00 -1.36 -24.12
N THR A 408 -32.68 -1.50 -23.97
CA THR A 408 -31.70 -1.03 -24.97
C THR A 408 -31.42 -2.14 -26.00
N PRO A 409 -31.76 -1.99 -27.30
CA PRO A 409 -31.49 -3.03 -28.28
C PRO A 409 -29.98 -3.24 -28.54
N PRO A 410 -29.50 -4.46 -28.82
CA PRO A 410 -28.10 -4.71 -29.14
C PRO A 410 -27.58 -3.87 -30.31
N GLY A 411 -26.46 -3.18 -30.12
CA GLY A 411 -25.87 -2.29 -31.13
C GLY A 411 -26.66 -1.00 -31.40
N LYS A 412 -27.56 -0.60 -30.49
CA LYS A 412 -28.20 0.72 -30.48
C LYS A 412 -27.79 1.49 -29.23
N VAL A 413 -27.83 2.82 -29.33
CA VAL A 413 -27.60 3.76 -28.24
C VAL A 413 -28.92 4.47 -27.99
N GLY A 414 -29.32 4.62 -26.72
CA GLY A 414 -30.46 5.46 -26.35
C GLY A 414 -30.20 6.93 -26.72
N THR A 415 -31.24 7.70 -26.97
CA THR A 415 -31.13 9.16 -27.19
C THR A 415 -32.42 9.81 -26.70
N VAL A 416 -32.36 10.40 -25.52
CA VAL A 416 -33.49 11.04 -24.84
C VAL A 416 -33.36 12.57 -25.02
N PRO A 417 -34.44 13.30 -25.37
CA PRO A 417 -34.41 14.76 -25.36
C PRO A 417 -34.17 15.29 -23.94
N PRO A 418 -33.35 16.35 -23.75
CA PRO A 418 -33.12 16.97 -22.43
C PRO A 418 -34.41 17.30 -21.68
N SER A 419 -35.47 17.75 -22.37
CA SER A 419 -36.82 17.99 -21.83
C SER A 419 -37.52 16.78 -21.20
N ARG A 420 -36.96 15.57 -21.36
CA ARG A 420 -37.43 14.30 -20.78
C ARG A 420 -36.40 13.64 -19.86
N MET A 421 -35.26 14.26 -19.64
CA MET A 421 -34.29 13.81 -18.63
C MET A 421 -34.64 14.52 -17.33
N GLU A 422 -35.36 13.81 -16.45
CA GLU A 422 -35.75 14.36 -15.15
C GLU A 422 -34.51 14.54 -14.27
N ASN A 423 -34.37 15.73 -13.68
CA ASN A 423 -33.16 16.10 -12.96
C ASN A 423 -33.07 15.31 -11.63
N PRO A 424 -31.93 14.69 -11.28
CA PRO A 424 -31.72 14.14 -9.95
C PRO A 424 -31.67 15.22 -8.85
N SER A 425 -31.48 16.51 -9.19
CA SER A 425 -31.42 17.62 -8.21
C SER A 425 -32.57 17.66 -7.22
N ASP A 426 -33.77 17.29 -7.70
CA ASP A 426 -35.02 17.48 -6.97
C ASP A 426 -35.26 16.35 -5.95
N LEU A 427 -34.35 15.38 -5.87
CA LEU A 427 -34.40 14.19 -5.01
C LEU A 427 -33.09 13.96 -4.22
N TYR A 428 -32.12 14.87 -4.29
CA TYR A 428 -31.00 14.83 -3.36
C TYR A 428 -31.49 15.08 -1.92
N GLY A 429 -30.90 14.38 -0.94
CA GLY A 429 -31.42 14.31 0.42
C GLY A 429 -32.65 13.40 0.62
N ALA A 430 -33.06 12.61 -0.38
CA ALA A 430 -34.18 11.66 -0.25
C ALA A 430 -33.98 10.62 0.87
N THR A 431 -34.86 10.65 1.88
CA THR A 431 -34.77 9.76 3.05
C THR A 431 -35.56 8.45 2.87
N ARG A 432 -36.70 8.50 2.19
CA ARG A 432 -37.61 7.34 1.98
C ARG A 432 -37.15 6.43 0.85
N ALA A 433 -37.47 5.13 0.93
CA ALA A 433 -37.04 4.17 -0.09
C ALA A 433 -37.63 4.45 -1.48
N LEU A 434 -38.86 4.98 -1.58
CA LEU A 434 -39.46 5.37 -2.88
C LEU A 434 -38.73 6.55 -3.54
N GLU A 435 -38.41 7.58 -2.76
CA GLU A 435 -37.71 8.79 -3.23
C GLU A 435 -36.25 8.45 -3.59
N ARG A 436 -35.59 7.62 -2.76
CA ARG A 436 -34.25 7.08 -3.03
C ARG A 436 -34.23 6.22 -4.30
N ARG A 437 -35.20 5.33 -4.50
CA ARG A 437 -35.30 4.50 -5.71
C ARG A 437 -35.40 5.34 -6.98
N GLU A 438 -36.21 6.41 -6.96
CA GLU A 438 -36.33 7.31 -8.10
C GLU A 438 -35.03 8.09 -8.37
N LEU A 439 -34.29 8.49 -7.32
CA LEU A 439 -32.95 9.06 -7.45
C LEU A 439 -31.96 8.06 -8.09
N ILE A 440 -31.92 6.82 -7.61
CA ILE A 440 -31.09 5.73 -8.18
C ILE A 440 -31.42 5.56 -9.68
N HIS A 441 -32.71 5.46 -10.02
CA HIS A 441 -33.17 5.30 -11.40
C HIS A 441 -32.64 6.42 -12.32
N ARG A 442 -32.75 7.69 -11.90
CA ARG A 442 -32.27 8.85 -12.67
C ARG A 442 -30.76 8.82 -12.87
N LEU A 443 -29.99 8.58 -11.82
CA LEU A 443 -28.53 8.57 -11.86
C LEU A 443 -27.98 7.42 -12.75
N VAL A 444 -28.60 6.25 -12.65
CA VAL A 444 -28.30 5.07 -13.49
C VAL A 444 -28.69 5.35 -14.96
N MET A 445 -29.87 5.92 -15.22
CA MET A 445 -30.32 6.29 -16.57
C MET A 445 -29.50 7.39 -17.25
N GLU A 446 -28.99 8.37 -16.49
CA GLU A 446 -28.06 9.38 -16.99
C GLU A 446 -26.75 8.73 -17.45
N TYR A 447 -26.09 8.00 -16.53
CA TYR A 447 -24.77 7.41 -16.77
C TYR A 447 -24.77 6.38 -17.92
N MET A 448 -25.81 5.52 -17.97
CA MET A 448 -25.86 4.44 -18.95
C MET A 448 -26.05 4.94 -20.40
N GLN A 449 -26.65 6.10 -20.63
CA GLN A 449 -26.76 6.70 -21.96
C GLN A 449 -25.41 7.21 -22.48
N GLU A 450 -24.63 7.82 -21.60
CA GLU A 450 -23.28 8.31 -21.89
C GLU A 450 -22.30 7.15 -22.10
N ALA A 451 -22.33 6.14 -21.25
CA ALA A 451 -21.50 4.94 -21.40
C ALA A 451 -21.86 4.12 -22.65
N ALA A 452 -23.14 4.05 -23.03
CA ALA A 452 -23.57 3.46 -24.30
C ALA A 452 -23.10 4.28 -25.52
N THR A 453 -23.00 5.62 -25.39
CA THR A 453 -22.41 6.50 -26.39
C THR A 453 -20.92 6.22 -26.55
N MET A 454 -20.15 6.19 -25.45
CA MET A 454 -18.72 5.90 -25.46
C MET A 454 -18.41 4.55 -26.14
N LYS A 455 -19.19 3.52 -25.80
CA LYS A 455 -19.13 2.20 -26.43
C LYS A 455 -19.27 2.25 -27.95
N ALA A 456 -20.19 3.06 -28.46
CA ALA A 456 -20.45 3.16 -29.90
C ALA A 456 -19.30 3.87 -30.63
N LEU A 457 -18.73 4.94 -30.05
CA LEU A 457 -17.57 5.64 -30.60
C LEU A 457 -16.38 4.67 -30.80
N LYS A 458 -16.02 3.93 -29.75
CA LYS A 458 -14.98 2.88 -29.80
C LYS A 458 -15.28 1.82 -30.85
N LYS A 459 -16.49 1.26 -30.84
CA LYS A 459 -16.88 0.15 -31.72
C LYS A 459 -16.92 0.55 -33.21
N ASN A 460 -17.18 1.82 -33.49
CA ASN A 460 -17.18 2.37 -34.84
C ASN A 460 -15.78 2.87 -35.28
N GLY A 461 -14.78 2.87 -34.39
CA GLY A 461 -13.43 3.37 -34.68
C GLY A 461 -13.32 4.90 -34.73
N PHE A 462 -14.25 5.62 -34.09
CA PHE A 462 -14.13 7.06 -33.85
C PHE A 462 -13.21 7.37 -32.66
N GLU A 463 -13.14 6.45 -31.68
CA GLU A 463 -12.23 6.51 -30.54
C GLU A 463 -11.39 5.23 -30.42
N ASP A 464 -10.25 5.33 -29.74
CA ASP A 464 -9.40 4.17 -29.42
C ASP A 464 -10.15 3.16 -28.52
N SER A 465 -9.86 1.87 -28.65
CA SER A 465 -10.49 0.81 -27.84
C SER A 465 -10.25 0.94 -26.33
N ILE A 466 -9.11 1.55 -25.97
CA ILE A 466 -8.72 1.97 -24.63
C ILE A 466 -8.61 3.49 -24.67
N ILE A 467 -9.34 4.20 -23.82
CA ILE A 467 -9.24 5.66 -23.69
C ILE A 467 -8.55 6.05 -22.36
N PRO A 468 -8.01 7.27 -22.22
CA PRO A 468 -7.35 7.73 -21.01
C PRO A 468 -8.14 7.60 -19.72
N ALA A 469 -7.50 7.01 -18.71
CA ALA A 469 -7.98 6.96 -17.33
C ALA A 469 -9.43 6.46 -17.16
N GLU A 470 -9.92 5.65 -18.09
CA GLU A 470 -11.30 5.19 -18.14
C GLU A 470 -11.70 4.43 -16.86
N THR A 471 -12.86 4.78 -16.28
CA THR A 471 -13.31 4.18 -15.02
C THR A 471 -13.71 2.71 -15.22
N GLU A 472 -13.44 1.85 -14.24
CA GLU A 472 -13.92 0.46 -14.28
C GLU A 472 -15.45 0.37 -14.16
N VAL A 473 -16.13 1.42 -13.68
CA VAL A 473 -17.60 1.57 -13.76
C VAL A 473 -18.02 1.66 -15.24
N LEU A 474 -17.41 2.56 -16.01
CA LEU A 474 -17.64 2.75 -17.44
C LEU A 474 -17.28 1.50 -18.24
N LEU A 475 -16.10 0.92 -18.02
CA LEU A 475 -15.65 -0.32 -18.68
C LEU A 475 -16.54 -1.51 -18.31
N GLY A 476 -16.88 -1.70 -17.04
CA GLY A 476 -17.76 -2.75 -16.54
C GLY A 476 -19.12 -2.71 -17.22
N PHE A 477 -19.72 -1.52 -17.33
CA PHE A 477 -20.99 -1.39 -18.03
C PHE A 477 -20.87 -1.48 -19.57
N GLN A 478 -19.76 -1.03 -20.19
CA GLN A 478 -19.49 -1.32 -21.60
C GLN A 478 -19.46 -2.84 -21.85
N ARG A 479 -18.83 -3.64 -20.97
CA ARG A 479 -18.82 -5.11 -21.02
C ARG A 479 -20.23 -5.70 -20.82
N ALA A 480 -21.05 -5.12 -19.94
CA ALA A 480 -22.44 -5.53 -19.70
C ALA A 480 -23.37 -5.28 -20.91
N LEU A 481 -23.25 -4.12 -21.59
CA LEU A 481 -23.96 -3.82 -22.84
C LEU A 481 -23.66 -4.82 -23.98
N GLU A 482 -22.48 -5.43 -23.95
CA GLU A 482 -22.00 -6.41 -24.93
C GLU A 482 -22.54 -7.82 -24.66
N SER A 483 -22.41 -8.27 -23.41
CA SER A 483 -22.69 -9.64 -22.96
C SER A 483 -24.16 -9.85 -22.55
N ARG A 484 -24.87 -8.77 -22.18
CA ARG A 484 -26.18 -8.79 -21.51
C ARG A 484 -26.20 -9.57 -20.20
N LEU A 485 -25.03 -9.67 -19.57
CA LEU A 485 -24.84 -10.15 -18.21
C LEU A 485 -24.55 -8.95 -17.30
N LEU A 486 -24.98 -9.06 -16.04
CA LEU A 486 -24.59 -8.16 -14.95
C LEU A 486 -23.76 -8.97 -13.95
N PRO A 487 -22.41 -8.95 -14.07
CA PRO A 487 -21.50 -9.38 -13.01
C PRO A 487 -21.76 -8.58 -11.72
N SER A 488 -21.55 -9.19 -10.56
CA SER A 488 -21.71 -8.53 -9.26
C SER A 488 -20.83 -7.27 -9.15
N PHE A 489 -19.59 -7.32 -9.65
CA PHE A 489 -18.67 -6.18 -9.61
C PHE A 489 -19.21 -4.97 -10.38
N VAL A 490 -20.00 -5.17 -11.44
CA VAL A 490 -20.59 -4.05 -12.20
C VAL A 490 -21.77 -3.44 -11.44
N VAL A 491 -22.57 -4.26 -10.75
CA VAL A 491 -23.64 -3.77 -9.84
C VAL A 491 -23.02 -2.96 -8.70
N PHE A 492 -22.00 -3.51 -8.05
CA PHE A 492 -21.27 -2.87 -6.94
C PHE A 492 -20.56 -1.58 -7.37
N SER A 493 -19.93 -1.57 -8.55
CA SER A 493 -19.30 -0.36 -9.12
C SER A 493 -20.33 0.72 -9.45
N MET A 494 -21.51 0.35 -9.95
CA MET A 494 -22.59 1.29 -10.22
C MET A 494 -23.23 1.81 -8.93
N GLN A 495 -23.45 0.94 -7.92
CA GLN A 495 -23.98 1.36 -6.62
C GLN A 495 -23.04 2.39 -5.97
N LEU A 496 -21.74 2.11 -5.95
CA LEU A 496 -20.73 3.04 -5.42
C LEU A 496 -20.72 4.38 -6.16
N TYR A 497 -20.85 4.38 -7.49
CA TYR A 497 -21.02 5.60 -8.28
C TYR A 497 -22.32 6.37 -7.91
N VAL A 498 -23.42 5.67 -7.70
CA VAL A 498 -24.71 6.24 -7.27
C VAL A 498 -24.61 6.85 -5.86
N ASP A 499 -23.91 6.19 -4.94
CA ASP A 499 -23.66 6.70 -3.58
C ASP A 499 -22.84 8.00 -3.64
N ILE A 500 -21.75 8.02 -4.43
CA ILE A 500 -20.92 9.21 -4.65
C ILE A 500 -21.73 10.35 -5.27
N ARG A 501 -22.65 10.05 -6.20
CA ARG A 501 -23.57 11.03 -6.77
C ARG A 501 -24.59 11.56 -5.77
N ALA A 502 -25.05 10.75 -4.82
CA ALA A 502 -25.90 11.20 -3.72
C ALA A 502 -25.14 12.06 -2.70
N ILE A 503 -23.85 11.80 -2.46
CA ILE A 503 -22.98 12.60 -1.57
C ILE A 503 -22.62 13.96 -2.21
N MET A 504 -22.25 13.96 -3.50
CA MET A 504 -21.84 15.18 -4.20
C MET A 504 -23.01 16.08 -4.64
N GLU A 505 -24.23 15.54 -4.69
CA GLU A 505 -25.45 16.24 -5.07
C GLU A 505 -25.28 17.15 -6.32
N HIS A 506 -25.46 18.45 -6.10
CA HIS A 506 -25.40 19.55 -7.06
C HIS A 506 -23.96 20.01 -7.37
N LYS A 507 -22.97 19.64 -6.55
CA LYS A 507 -21.54 19.97 -6.76
C LYS A 507 -20.80 18.96 -7.64
N VAL A 508 -21.46 17.92 -8.17
CA VAL A 508 -20.83 16.93 -9.07
C VAL A 508 -20.06 17.58 -10.24
N GLY A 509 -20.54 18.73 -10.74
CA GLY A 509 -19.89 19.50 -11.80
C GLY A 509 -18.57 20.20 -11.40
N ASP A 510 -18.25 20.33 -10.11
CA ASP A 510 -17.01 20.98 -9.65
C ASP A 510 -15.77 20.13 -10.00
N ALA A 511 -15.90 18.80 -9.95
CA ALA A 511 -14.87 17.86 -10.41
C ALA A 511 -14.49 18.07 -11.89
N PHE A 512 -15.49 18.34 -12.73
CA PHE A 512 -15.29 18.72 -14.13
C PHE A 512 -14.61 20.09 -14.28
N ALA A 513 -15.01 21.08 -13.47
CA ALA A 513 -14.42 22.41 -13.51
C ALA A 513 -12.93 22.43 -13.08
N ASP A 514 -12.57 21.63 -12.08
CA ASP A 514 -11.18 21.42 -11.66
C ASP A 514 -10.36 20.72 -12.76
N MET A 515 -10.89 19.63 -13.33
CA MET A 515 -10.28 18.93 -14.47
C MET A 515 -10.03 19.88 -15.66
N GLN A 516 -11.00 20.73 -16.01
CA GLN A 516 -10.81 21.73 -17.09
C GLN A 516 -9.74 22.78 -16.74
N ARG A 517 -9.63 23.21 -15.47
CA ARG A 517 -8.61 24.16 -15.02
C ARG A 517 -7.20 23.58 -15.18
N THR A 518 -6.99 22.33 -14.75
CA THR A 518 -5.73 21.62 -14.97
C THR A 518 -5.47 21.42 -16.46
N GLY A 519 -6.48 21.01 -17.25
CA GLY A 519 -6.34 20.84 -18.70
C GLY A 519 -5.89 22.12 -19.41
N GLN A 520 -6.41 23.29 -19.01
CA GLN A 520 -5.99 24.60 -19.54
C GLN A 520 -4.56 24.97 -19.11
N TRP A 521 -4.17 24.70 -17.86
CA TRP A 521 -2.80 24.91 -17.39
C TRP A 521 -1.80 24.03 -18.14
N VAL A 522 -2.09 22.73 -18.32
CA VAL A 522 -1.27 21.82 -19.12
C VAL A 522 -1.10 22.36 -20.54
N ASP A 523 -2.20 22.81 -21.15
CA ASP A 523 -2.19 23.31 -22.52
C ASP A 523 -1.25 24.51 -22.72
N GLN A 524 -1.34 25.49 -21.81
CA GLN A 524 -0.50 26.69 -21.81
C GLN A 524 0.97 26.36 -21.50
N THR A 525 1.22 25.51 -20.50
CA THR A 525 2.57 25.08 -20.11
C THR A 525 3.27 24.32 -21.24
N MET A 526 2.55 23.47 -21.98
CA MET A 526 3.07 22.78 -23.16
C MET A 526 3.42 23.75 -24.29
N ASP A 527 2.53 24.69 -24.64
CA ASP A 527 2.81 25.65 -25.72
C ASP A 527 4.00 26.58 -25.37
N ALA A 528 4.11 27.04 -24.13
CA ALA A 528 5.23 27.85 -23.65
C ALA A 528 6.59 27.14 -23.80
N HIS A 529 6.65 25.84 -23.50
CA HIS A 529 7.91 25.08 -23.44
C HIS A 529 8.40 24.49 -24.77
N LYS A 530 7.59 24.52 -25.83
CA LYS A 530 7.98 24.01 -27.17
C LYS A 530 9.18 24.74 -27.77
N SER A 531 9.27 26.05 -27.59
CA SER A 531 10.40 26.89 -28.05
C SER A 531 11.71 26.51 -27.36
N ASN A 532 11.63 26.12 -26.08
CA ASN A 532 12.74 25.68 -25.24
C ASN A 532 13.10 24.19 -25.44
N ALA A 533 12.31 23.43 -26.20
CA ALA A 533 12.57 22.02 -26.53
C ALA A 533 13.60 21.86 -27.67
N THR A 534 14.78 22.48 -27.53
CA THR A 534 15.88 22.47 -28.51
C THR A 534 17.08 21.66 -28.00
N GLY A 535 18.11 21.47 -28.83
CA GLY A 535 19.35 20.80 -28.43
C GLY A 535 19.11 19.41 -27.79
N PRO A 536 19.63 19.13 -26.58
CA PRO A 536 19.38 17.88 -25.84
C PRO A 536 17.90 17.57 -25.57
N ARG A 537 17.02 18.58 -25.60
CA ARG A 537 15.57 18.49 -25.37
C ARG A 537 14.75 18.28 -26.65
N ALA A 538 15.34 18.39 -27.84
CA ALA A 538 14.63 18.22 -29.12
C ALA A 538 13.86 16.89 -29.26
N SER A 539 14.36 15.81 -28.66
CA SER A 539 13.66 14.50 -28.62
C SER A 539 12.33 14.51 -27.86
N LEU A 540 12.08 15.51 -27.01
CA LEU A 540 10.85 15.66 -26.23
C LEU A 540 9.77 16.44 -26.96
N LEU A 541 10.09 17.20 -28.01
CA LEU A 541 9.11 18.01 -28.74
C LEU A 541 7.94 17.17 -29.31
N LYS A 542 8.19 15.91 -29.72
CA LYS A 542 7.13 14.97 -30.11
C LYS A 542 6.21 14.62 -28.93
N HIS A 543 6.78 14.44 -27.75
CA HIS A 543 6.06 14.07 -26.52
C HIS A 543 5.24 15.25 -25.99
N LEU A 544 5.79 16.47 -25.98
CA LEU A 544 5.06 17.70 -25.63
C LEU A 544 3.84 17.92 -26.55
N ASN A 545 4.03 17.82 -27.88
CA ASN A 545 2.94 17.99 -28.84
C ASN A 545 1.89 16.86 -28.77
N GLY A 546 2.31 15.61 -28.56
CA GLY A 546 1.40 14.48 -28.37
C GLY A 546 0.58 14.63 -27.10
N TRP A 547 1.25 14.94 -25.97
CA TRP A 547 0.61 15.14 -24.69
C TRP A 547 -0.42 16.28 -24.72
N GLN A 548 -0.06 17.44 -25.28
CA GLN A 548 -0.98 18.57 -25.40
C GLN A 548 -2.23 18.23 -26.23
N ARG A 549 -2.05 17.58 -27.38
CA ARG A 549 -3.16 17.17 -28.25
C ARG A 549 -4.12 16.24 -27.51
N ASP A 550 -3.58 15.25 -26.81
CA ASP A 550 -4.38 14.28 -26.07
C ASP A 550 -5.09 14.96 -24.87
N ASN A 551 -4.42 15.89 -24.18
CA ASN A 551 -5.02 16.73 -23.15
C ASN A 551 -6.19 17.58 -23.69
N ARG A 552 -6.05 18.20 -24.87
CA ARG A 552 -7.16 18.92 -25.52
C ARG A 552 -8.33 17.98 -25.81
N HIS A 553 -8.07 16.88 -26.53
CA HIS A 553 -9.09 15.91 -26.97
C HIS A 553 -9.92 15.35 -25.81
N TYR A 554 -9.29 14.95 -24.70
CA TYR A 554 -9.99 14.26 -23.61
C TYR A 554 -10.43 15.15 -22.44
N MET A 555 -9.90 16.37 -22.26
CA MET A 555 -10.24 17.23 -21.11
C MET A 555 -10.82 18.60 -21.48
N LEU A 556 -10.57 19.11 -22.69
CA LEU A 556 -11.03 20.42 -23.14
C LEU A 556 -12.06 20.34 -24.28
N GLU A 557 -12.17 19.20 -24.94
CA GLU A 557 -13.13 18.91 -26.02
C GLU A 557 -14.14 17.83 -25.56
N ASP A 558 -15.37 17.88 -26.08
CA ASP A 558 -16.38 16.85 -25.81
C ASP A 558 -16.42 15.83 -26.95
N ILE A 559 -15.69 14.73 -26.77
CA ILE A 559 -15.59 13.62 -27.72
C ILE A 559 -16.94 12.97 -28.07
N THR A 560 -17.97 13.17 -27.24
CA THR A 560 -19.33 12.64 -27.50
C THR A 560 -20.20 13.59 -28.33
N LEU A 561 -19.85 14.88 -28.39
CA LEU A 561 -20.71 15.93 -28.92
C LEU A 561 -21.03 15.79 -30.41
N VAL A 562 -20.08 15.33 -31.22
CA VAL A 562 -20.27 15.17 -32.68
C VAL A 562 -21.30 14.09 -32.99
N ASP A 563 -21.17 12.92 -32.37
CA ASP A 563 -22.10 11.80 -32.53
C ASP A 563 -23.49 12.09 -31.94
N LYS A 564 -23.54 12.75 -30.76
CA LYS A 564 -24.81 13.21 -30.17
C LYS A 564 -25.55 14.20 -31.06
N ASN A 565 -24.87 15.22 -31.61
CA ASN A 565 -25.47 16.17 -32.54
C ASN A 565 -26.07 15.46 -33.77
N HIS A 566 -25.33 14.52 -34.35
CA HIS A 566 -25.84 13.73 -35.47
C HIS A 566 -27.07 12.88 -35.08
N ARG A 567 -27.07 12.25 -33.90
CA ARG A 567 -28.24 11.50 -33.40
C ARG A 567 -29.44 12.40 -33.12
N PHE A 568 -29.25 13.60 -32.57
CA PHE A 568 -30.32 14.58 -32.36
C PHE A 568 -30.93 15.05 -33.69
N GLU A 569 -30.10 15.35 -34.70
CA GLU A 569 -30.54 15.69 -36.06
C GLU A 569 -31.38 14.55 -36.69
N VAL A 570 -30.86 13.32 -36.68
CA VAL A 570 -31.54 12.13 -37.23
C VAL A 570 -32.87 11.85 -36.51
N MET A 571 -32.91 12.03 -35.18
CA MET A 571 -34.12 11.87 -34.36
C MET A 571 -35.07 13.09 -34.41
N ARG A 572 -34.67 14.20 -35.05
CA ARG A 572 -35.39 15.48 -35.13
C ARG A 572 -35.68 16.11 -33.76
N ILE A 573 -34.73 15.97 -32.84
CA ILE A 573 -34.79 16.58 -31.51
C ILE A 573 -34.32 18.04 -31.64
N ASN A 574 -35.26 18.99 -31.56
CA ASN A 574 -34.99 20.42 -31.72
C ASN A 574 -34.52 21.08 -30.41
N GLU A 575 -33.69 20.39 -29.63
CA GLU A 575 -33.18 20.82 -28.32
C GLU A 575 -31.63 20.83 -28.34
N PRO A 576 -30.97 21.73 -27.59
CA PRO A 576 -29.52 21.78 -27.56
C PRO A 576 -28.93 20.51 -26.91
N VAL A 577 -27.92 19.90 -27.54
CA VAL A 577 -27.20 18.75 -26.98
C VAL A 577 -26.44 19.18 -25.70
N PRO A 578 -26.60 18.49 -24.56
CA PRO A 578 -25.82 18.74 -23.36
C PRO A 578 -24.33 18.46 -23.57
N GLN A 579 -23.51 19.51 -23.50
CA GLN A 579 -22.06 19.42 -23.66
C GLN A 579 -21.38 18.93 -22.38
N PHE A 580 -20.40 18.04 -22.53
CA PHE A 580 -19.61 17.40 -21.48
C PHE A 580 -20.46 16.61 -20.47
N ALA A 581 -21.61 16.07 -20.90
CA ALA A 581 -22.55 15.37 -20.01
C ALA A 581 -21.86 14.25 -19.20
N LEU A 582 -21.14 13.33 -19.85
CA LEU A 582 -20.38 12.28 -19.16
C LEU A 582 -19.38 12.83 -18.14
N HIS A 583 -18.53 13.79 -18.50
CA HIS A 583 -17.53 14.33 -17.56
C HIS A 583 -18.13 15.15 -16.41
N LYS A 584 -19.33 15.72 -16.57
CA LYS A 584 -20.09 16.41 -15.51
C LYS A 584 -20.88 15.45 -14.63
N ALA A 585 -21.20 14.27 -15.14
CA ALA A 585 -21.92 13.21 -14.43
C ALA A 585 -20.99 12.22 -13.73
N ASP A 586 -19.77 12.00 -14.25
CA ASP A 586 -18.76 11.10 -13.70
C ASP A 586 -17.60 11.88 -13.03
N PRO A 587 -17.70 12.17 -11.71
CA PRO A 587 -16.65 12.86 -10.97
C PRO A 587 -15.40 11.97 -10.79
N ILE A 588 -15.56 10.65 -10.88
CA ILE A 588 -14.46 9.68 -10.79
C ILE A 588 -13.60 9.83 -12.05
N TRP A 589 -14.20 9.81 -13.25
CA TRP A 589 -13.44 9.97 -14.49
C TRP A 589 -12.81 11.37 -14.62
N ALA A 590 -13.53 12.42 -14.20
CA ALA A 590 -12.97 13.78 -14.17
C ALA A 590 -11.74 13.88 -13.25
N GLY A 591 -11.82 13.34 -12.02
CA GLY A 591 -10.69 13.29 -11.08
C GLY A 591 -9.54 12.39 -11.55
N LEU A 592 -9.83 11.27 -12.23
CA LEU A 592 -8.82 10.40 -12.84
C LEU A 592 -8.09 11.08 -14.01
N LEU A 593 -8.79 11.85 -14.84
CA LEU A 593 -8.21 12.63 -15.93
C LEU A 593 -7.33 13.78 -15.40
N ASP A 594 -7.79 14.49 -14.37
CA ASP A 594 -7.00 15.52 -13.67
C ASP A 594 -5.73 14.94 -13.03
N PHE A 595 -5.86 13.83 -12.28
CA PHE A 595 -4.74 13.14 -11.67
C PHE A 595 -3.72 12.66 -12.70
N ARG A 596 -4.20 12.05 -13.79
CA ARG A 596 -3.38 11.66 -14.94
C ARG A 596 -2.67 12.85 -15.57
N ALA A 597 -3.33 14.00 -15.69
CA ALA A 597 -2.73 15.19 -16.27
C ALA A 597 -1.59 15.75 -15.42
N LYS A 598 -1.75 15.73 -14.08
CA LYS A 598 -0.68 16.05 -13.12
C LYS A 598 0.46 15.04 -13.18
N LEU A 599 0.18 13.72 -13.17
CA LEU A 599 1.19 12.65 -13.32
C LEU A 599 2.06 12.84 -14.59
N ILE A 600 1.43 12.95 -15.76
CA ILE A 600 2.13 12.98 -17.05
C ILE A 600 2.88 14.31 -17.23
N THR A 601 2.30 15.43 -16.79
CA THR A 601 2.97 16.74 -16.89
C THR A 601 4.18 16.83 -15.94
N ASN A 602 4.06 16.32 -14.72
CA ASN A 602 5.17 16.23 -13.77
C ASN A 602 6.32 15.36 -14.29
N ASP A 603 6.02 14.17 -14.82
CA ASP A 603 7.03 13.27 -15.39
C ASP A 603 7.65 13.81 -16.68
N LEU A 604 6.86 14.44 -17.55
CA LEU A 604 7.37 15.08 -18.77
C LEU A 604 8.23 16.31 -18.45
N GLY A 605 7.90 17.04 -17.37
CA GLY A 605 8.71 18.13 -16.81
C GLY A 605 10.04 17.65 -16.23
N ASP A 606 10.04 16.58 -15.42
CA ASP A 606 11.28 15.93 -14.97
C ASP A 606 12.10 15.41 -16.15
N ARG A 607 11.48 14.68 -17.10
CA ARG A 607 12.13 14.23 -18.35
C ARG A 607 12.72 15.39 -19.17
N PHE A 608 12.17 16.61 -19.07
CA PHE A 608 12.62 17.84 -19.74
C PHE A 608 13.76 18.54 -18.99
N ALA A 609 13.57 18.84 -17.70
CA ALA A 609 14.59 19.44 -16.84
C ALA A 609 15.84 18.54 -16.75
N SER A 610 15.66 17.23 -16.51
CA SER A 610 16.75 16.25 -16.42
C SER A 610 17.57 16.07 -17.72
N ARG A 611 17.28 16.80 -18.82
CA ARG A 611 18.14 16.85 -20.03
C ARG A 611 19.33 17.80 -19.91
N VAL A 612 19.26 18.85 -19.10
CA VAL A 612 20.36 19.78 -18.87
C VAL A 612 20.29 20.21 -17.41
N PRO A 613 21.33 20.00 -16.59
CA PRO A 613 21.22 20.05 -15.12
C PRO A 613 21.23 21.50 -14.59
N LEU A 614 20.28 22.30 -15.06
CA LEU A 614 20.11 23.72 -14.75
C LEU A 614 19.44 23.90 -13.38
N ILE A 615 18.47 23.05 -13.02
CA ILE A 615 17.89 23.02 -11.67
C ILE A 615 18.96 22.59 -10.67
N GLU A 616 19.70 21.51 -10.95
CA GLU A 616 20.81 21.07 -10.08
C GLU A 616 21.93 22.13 -9.97
N ALA A 617 22.22 22.91 -11.02
CA ALA A 617 23.16 24.04 -10.96
C ALA A 617 22.63 25.20 -10.11
N ALA A 618 21.35 25.57 -10.27
CA ALA A 618 20.70 26.61 -9.48
C ALA A 618 20.63 26.24 -7.99
N ALA A 619 20.34 24.97 -7.67
CA ALA A 619 20.42 24.42 -6.31
C ALA A 619 21.81 24.64 -5.70
N TYR A 620 22.88 24.31 -6.44
CA TYR A 620 24.25 24.52 -5.97
C TYR A 620 24.60 26.00 -5.73
N LEU A 621 24.01 26.94 -6.48
CA LEU A 621 24.15 28.38 -6.21
C LEU A 621 23.35 28.83 -4.98
N TYR A 622 22.09 28.40 -4.85
CA TYR A 622 21.22 28.71 -3.70
C TYR A 622 21.83 28.22 -2.39
N TRP A 623 22.21 26.95 -2.30
CA TRP A 623 22.85 26.38 -1.11
C TRP A 623 24.22 27.01 -0.80
N ALA A 624 25.01 27.36 -1.82
CA ALA A 624 26.27 28.10 -1.62
C ALA A 624 26.03 29.54 -1.12
N ALA A 625 24.99 30.23 -1.62
CA ALA A 625 24.59 31.53 -1.12
C ALA A 625 24.11 31.46 0.32
N THR A 626 23.25 30.50 0.69
CA THR A 626 22.81 30.26 2.07
C THR A 626 24.01 30.00 3.01
N ALA A 627 24.97 29.17 2.58
CA ALA A 627 26.21 28.88 3.33
C ALA A 627 27.15 30.10 3.48
N ALA A 628 27.08 31.07 2.57
CA ALA A 628 27.81 32.34 2.67
C ALA A 628 27.07 33.37 3.53
N ALA A 629 25.76 33.53 3.31
CA ALA A 629 24.88 34.46 3.99
C ALA A 629 24.81 34.17 5.51
N ALA A 630 24.81 32.90 5.89
CA ALA A 630 24.91 32.45 7.29
C ALA A 630 26.19 32.94 8.02
N LYS A 631 27.28 33.25 7.29
CA LYS A 631 28.52 33.82 7.88
C LYS A 631 28.48 35.33 8.05
N THR A 632 27.61 36.01 7.31
CA THR A 632 27.44 37.47 7.33
C THR A 632 26.17 37.89 8.07
N ASN A 633 25.56 36.98 8.87
CA ASN A 633 24.26 37.16 9.52
C ASN A 633 23.18 37.70 8.56
N THR A 634 23.25 37.26 7.30
CA THR A 634 22.40 37.69 6.20
C THR A 634 21.35 36.61 5.97
N THR A 635 20.07 36.97 6.05
CA THR A 635 18.96 36.05 5.73
C THR A 635 18.68 36.04 4.22
N LEU A 636 18.35 34.88 3.69
CA LEU A 636 17.74 34.71 2.37
C LEU A 636 16.28 34.28 2.55
N PRO A 637 15.36 34.61 1.62
CA PRO A 637 14.05 33.96 1.56
C PRO A 637 14.22 32.45 1.31
N ALA A 638 13.23 31.65 1.71
CA ALA A 638 13.15 30.25 1.33
C ALA A 638 12.68 30.10 -0.12
N TRP A 639 13.11 29.04 -0.80
CA TRP A 639 12.71 28.72 -2.17
C TRP A 639 11.99 27.37 -2.18
N THR A 640 10.73 27.38 -1.75
CA THR A 640 9.94 26.18 -1.42
C THR A 640 9.95 25.11 -2.51
N ASP A 641 9.88 25.48 -3.79
CA ASP A 641 9.89 24.50 -4.89
C ASP A 641 11.28 23.89 -5.13
N MET A 642 12.36 24.64 -4.88
CA MET A 642 13.72 24.10 -4.87
C MET A 642 13.96 23.18 -3.66
N ASP A 643 13.43 23.55 -2.50
CA ASP A 643 13.51 22.72 -1.28
C ASP A 643 12.71 21.40 -1.47
N LYS A 644 11.49 21.46 -2.04
CA LYS A 644 10.74 20.27 -2.49
C LYS A 644 11.50 19.43 -3.54
N PHE A 645 12.16 20.08 -4.50
CA PHE A 645 13.00 19.38 -5.49
C PHE A 645 14.15 18.63 -4.83
N MET A 646 14.80 19.20 -3.80
CA MET A 646 15.81 18.48 -3.03
C MET A 646 15.25 17.20 -2.40
N ASP A 647 14.03 17.22 -1.87
CA ASP A 647 13.41 16.06 -1.22
C ASP A 647 12.97 14.93 -2.16
N THR A 648 13.02 15.16 -3.48
CA THR A 648 12.92 14.07 -4.47
C THR A 648 14.13 13.13 -4.47
N TYR A 649 15.26 13.55 -3.87
CA TYR A 649 16.48 12.77 -3.72
C TYR A 649 16.61 12.15 -2.32
N SER A 650 17.12 10.91 -2.24
CA SER A 650 17.47 10.30 -0.96
C SER A 650 18.64 11.03 -0.27
N GLU A 651 18.69 10.92 1.06
CA GLU A 651 19.78 11.47 1.88
C GLU A 651 21.16 10.90 1.53
N ASP A 652 21.22 9.65 1.08
CA ASP A 652 22.47 9.00 0.65
C ASP A 652 22.80 9.20 -0.85
N SER A 653 21.99 9.98 -1.57
CA SER A 653 22.28 10.33 -2.96
C SER A 653 23.54 11.20 -3.06
N GLN A 654 24.36 10.97 -4.09
CA GLN A 654 25.60 11.74 -4.29
C GLN A 654 25.34 13.24 -4.51
N PHE A 655 24.13 13.60 -4.94
CA PHE A 655 23.70 14.99 -5.10
C PHE A 655 23.45 15.68 -3.75
N LYS A 656 22.57 15.15 -2.88
CA LYS A 656 22.38 15.66 -1.51
C LYS A 656 23.69 15.62 -0.71
N LEU A 657 24.40 14.49 -0.73
CA LEU A 657 25.71 14.37 -0.05
C LEU A 657 26.74 15.39 -0.55
N GLY A 658 26.69 15.80 -1.82
CA GLY A 658 27.59 16.81 -2.38
C GLY A 658 27.36 18.23 -1.83
N LEU A 659 26.13 18.54 -1.41
CA LEU A 659 25.77 19.76 -0.69
C LEU A 659 26.06 19.62 0.81
N LEU A 660 25.63 18.50 1.41
CA LEU A 660 25.63 18.25 2.86
C LEU A 660 27.02 17.90 3.43
N GLN A 661 28.02 17.56 2.61
CA GLN A 661 29.39 17.28 3.09
C GLN A 661 30.13 18.52 3.60
N ALA A 662 29.72 19.74 3.24
CA ALA A 662 30.42 20.97 3.61
C ALA A 662 29.50 22.21 3.77
N PRO A 663 28.43 22.16 4.58
CA PRO A 663 27.45 23.25 4.70
C PRO A 663 28.05 24.56 5.24
N GLU A 664 29.17 24.50 5.96
CA GLU A 664 29.92 25.69 6.40
C GLU A 664 30.76 26.34 5.29
N SER A 665 30.71 25.88 4.03
CA SER A 665 31.64 26.33 2.97
C SER A 665 31.02 26.37 1.58
N ALA A 666 30.47 27.54 1.23
CA ALA A 666 30.06 27.90 -0.14
C ALA A 666 31.07 27.49 -1.22
N PHE A 667 32.37 27.71 -1.00
CA PHE A 667 33.40 27.29 -1.94
C PHE A 667 33.49 25.76 -2.11
N ALA A 668 33.31 24.98 -1.04
CA ALA A 668 33.35 23.52 -1.14
C ALA A 668 32.12 22.96 -1.87
N ILE A 669 30.94 23.56 -1.64
CA ILE A 669 29.70 23.28 -2.36
C ILE A 669 29.93 23.54 -3.87
N LEU A 670 30.30 24.77 -4.25
CA LEU A 670 30.53 25.15 -5.65
C LEU A 670 31.62 24.29 -6.32
N ASN A 671 32.72 24.00 -5.63
CA ASN A 671 33.78 23.14 -6.14
C ASN A 671 33.33 21.68 -6.33
N ASN A 672 32.35 21.17 -5.58
CA ASN A 672 31.82 19.83 -5.81
C ASN A 672 30.93 19.74 -7.05
N TRP A 673 30.41 20.86 -7.57
CA TRP A 673 29.63 20.87 -8.81
C TRP A 673 30.41 20.31 -10.01
N GLU A 674 31.72 20.53 -10.06
CA GLU A 674 32.62 19.98 -11.08
C GLU A 674 32.58 18.43 -11.11
N ASN A 675 32.54 17.79 -9.94
CA ASN A 675 32.39 16.33 -9.81
C ASN A 675 31.00 15.86 -10.24
N MET A 676 29.94 16.61 -9.89
CA MET A 676 28.55 16.26 -10.23
C MET A 676 28.26 16.40 -11.73
N MET A 677 28.80 17.43 -12.39
CA MET A 677 28.70 17.60 -13.84
C MET A 677 29.32 16.43 -14.60
N ALA A 678 30.42 15.85 -14.11
CA ALA A 678 31.01 14.64 -14.70
C ALA A 678 30.09 13.40 -14.62
N ILE A 679 29.08 13.39 -13.74
CA ILE A 679 28.05 12.35 -13.65
C ILE A 679 26.90 12.67 -14.62
N PHE A 680 26.36 13.91 -14.55
CA PHE A 680 25.18 14.33 -15.31
C PHE A 680 25.43 14.48 -16.84
N VAL A 681 26.65 14.81 -17.25
CA VAL A 681 27.02 15.09 -18.67
C VAL A 681 27.62 13.85 -19.36
N THR A 682 27.36 12.64 -18.84
CA THR A 682 27.79 11.40 -19.50
C THR A 682 27.07 11.22 -20.86
N PRO A 683 27.80 11.02 -21.99
CA PRO A 683 27.23 11.17 -23.34
C PRO A 683 26.45 9.95 -23.86
N ASP A 684 26.51 8.80 -23.18
CA ASP A 684 25.65 7.66 -23.50
C ASP A 684 24.30 7.83 -22.80
N VAL A 685 23.20 7.84 -23.55
CA VAL A 685 21.84 7.89 -23.00
C VAL A 685 21.56 6.69 -22.09
N SER A 686 22.17 5.52 -22.33
CA SER A 686 22.07 4.38 -21.41
C SER A 686 22.83 4.63 -20.10
N ALA A 687 23.98 5.29 -20.14
CA ALA A 687 24.74 5.68 -18.95
C ALA A 687 24.03 6.80 -18.17
N ARG A 688 23.44 7.78 -18.86
CA ARG A 688 22.63 8.83 -18.25
C ARG A 688 21.34 8.27 -17.64
N SER A 689 20.63 7.37 -18.32
CA SER A 689 19.50 6.65 -17.71
C SER A 689 19.92 5.72 -16.58
N LYS A 690 21.18 5.22 -16.54
CA LYS A 690 21.74 4.51 -15.37
C LYS A 690 22.28 5.43 -14.28
N ALA A 691 22.52 6.71 -14.56
CA ALA A 691 22.81 7.75 -13.58
C ALA A 691 21.52 8.35 -13.00
N ILE A 692 20.43 8.38 -13.78
CA ILE A 692 19.08 8.78 -13.36
C ILE A 692 18.39 7.64 -12.60
N ALA A 693 18.41 6.39 -13.11
CA ALA A 693 18.05 5.20 -12.33
C ALA A 693 19.13 4.81 -11.29
N GLY A 694 20.26 5.53 -11.29
CA GLY A 694 21.29 5.50 -10.26
C GLY A 694 21.17 6.66 -9.26
N ARG A 695 20.28 7.63 -9.50
CA ARG A 695 19.74 8.47 -8.42
C ARG A 695 18.97 7.47 -7.55
N LYS A 696 19.36 7.32 -6.29
CA LYS A 696 18.43 6.82 -5.27
C LYS A 696 17.38 7.92 -5.09
N LEU A 697 16.30 7.80 -5.86
CA LEU A 697 15.16 8.69 -5.77
C LEU A 697 14.34 8.33 -4.53
N ALA A 698 13.64 9.31 -3.98
CA ALA A 698 12.66 9.07 -2.92
C ALA A 698 11.62 8.04 -3.40
N GLN A 699 11.11 7.21 -2.48
CA GLN A 699 10.20 6.10 -2.83
C GLN A 699 8.90 6.59 -3.50
N SER A 700 8.54 7.86 -3.27
CA SER A 700 7.50 8.62 -3.98
C SER A 700 7.65 8.64 -5.51
N ILE A 701 8.85 8.55 -6.08
CA ILE A 701 9.03 8.46 -7.54
C ILE A 701 8.84 7.01 -8.04
N GLY A 702 9.09 5.99 -7.22
CA GLY A 702 8.66 4.62 -7.51
C GLY A 702 7.13 4.52 -7.56
N ILE A 703 6.48 5.14 -6.57
CA ILE A 703 5.02 5.32 -6.50
C ILE A 703 4.49 6.07 -7.75
N ARG A 704 5.09 7.24 -8.10
CA ARG A 704 4.77 7.99 -9.33
C ARG A 704 4.88 7.11 -10.57
N THR A 705 5.95 6.32 -10.70
CA THR A 705 6.20 5.47 -11.86
C THR A 705 5.15 4.36 -11.99
N SER A 706 4.76 3.72 -10.89
CA SER A 706 3.75 2.65 -10.89
C SER A 706 2.35 3.17 -11.25
N LEU A 707 2.00 4.38 -10.79
CA LEU A 707 0.75 5.04 -11.14
C LEU A 707 0.76 5.56 -12.60
N ILE A 708 1.91 6.01 -13.11
CA ILE A 708 2.09 6.34 -14.54
C ILE A 708 1.86 5.10 -15.43
N ARG A 709 2.27 3.89 -15.01
CA ARG A 709 1.95 2.67 -15.79
C ARG A 709 0.44 2.43 -15.89
N ARG A 710 -0.31 2.53 -14.78
CA ARG A 710 -1.77 2.30 -14.75
C ARG A 710 -2.58 3.35 -15.53
N TYR A 711 -2.12 4.60 -15.57
CA TYR A 711 -2.89 5.74 -16.09
C TYR A 711 -2.34 6.39 -17.37
N SER A 712 -1.13 6.05 -17.84
CA SER A 712 -0.57 6.61 -19.09
C SER A 712 -0.81 5.72 -20.32
N TRP A 713 -0.41 6.22 -21.50
CA TRP A 713 -0.51 5.49 -22.77
C TRP A 713 0.64 4.50 -23.04
N GLU A 714 1.76 4.56 -22.28
CA GLU A 714 3.01 3.89 -22.69
C GLU A 714 2.92 2.33 -22.63
N GLU A 715 1.88 1.75 -22.01
CA GLU A 715 1.70 0.29 -21.85
C GLU A 715 0.43 -0.28 -22.55
N LYS A 716 0.07 0.20 -23.75
CA LYS A 716 -1.01 -0.38 -24.60
C LYS A 716 -0.90 -1.91 -24.84
N GLU A 717 0.27 -2.51 -24.65
CA GLU A 717 0.48 -3.97 -24.78
C GLU A 717 0.25 -4.76 -23.47
N ALA A 718 0.41 -4.14 -22.28
CA ALA A 718 0.28 -4.84 -20.99
C ALA A 718 -1.18 -5.15 -20.65
N HIS A 719 -2.06 -4.15 -20.75
CA HIS A 719 -3.51 -4.28 -20.50
C HIS A 719 -4.22 -5.32 -21.39
N LEU A 720 -3.62 -5.70 -22.53
CA LEU A 720 -4.15 -6.74 -23.41
C LEU A 720 -3.86 -8.18 -22.92
N SER A 721 -2.96 -8.35 -21.95
CA SER A 721 -2.51 -9.67 -21.48
C SER A 721 -3.26 -10.18 -20.24
N ASP A 722 -3.55 -9.29 -19.28
CA ASP A 722 -4.43 -9.55 -18.14
C ASP A 722 -5.03 -8.22 -17.62
N PRO A 723 -6.32 -7.92 -17.87
CA PRO A 723 -6.98 -6.73 -17.35
C PRO A 723 -7.46 -6.88 -15.89
N THR A 724 -7.12 -7.98 -15.19
CA THR A 724 -7.42 -8.18 -13.76
C THR A 724 -6.22 -8.02 -12.83
N THR A 725 -4.99 -7.83 -13.33
CA THR A 725 -3.83 -7.72 -12.43
C THR A 725 -3.77 -6.36 -11.71
N LEU A 726 -4.10 -6.36 -10.42
CA LEU A 726 -3.85 -5.27 -9.44
C LEU A 726 -2.34 -5.03 -9.17
N PHE A 727 -1.48 -5.20 -10.18
CA PHE A 727 -0.02 -5.20 -10.06
C PHE A 727 0.54 -3.86 -9.57
N TYR A 728 -0.04 -2.73 -10.02
CA TYR A 728 0.38 -1.41 -9.53
C TYR A 728 0.06 -1.24 -8.03
N CYS A 729 -1.09 -1.72 -7.53
CA CYS A 729 -1.37 -1.74 -6.10
C CYS A 729 -0.37 -2.62 -5.33
N GLN A 730 0.00 -3.79 -5.86
CA GLN A 730 1.03 -4.65 -5.25
C GLN A 730 2.40 -3.95 -5.17
N GLU A 731 2.86 -3.32 -6.26
CA GLU A 731 4.10 -2.54 -6.28
C GLU A 731 4.05 -1.33 -5.32
N LEU A 732 2.90 -0.65 -5.21
CA LEU A 732 2.69 0.47 -4.28
C LEU A 732 2.78 0.04 -2.82
N VAL A 733 2.13 -1.07 -2.45
CA VAL A 733 2.26 -1.62 -1.09
C VAL A 733 3.69 -2.11 -0.83
N MET A 734 4.37 -2.71 -1.82
CA MET A 734 5.79 -3.07 -1.70
C MET A 734 6.70 -1.84 -1.51
N HIS A 735 6.36 -0.69 -2.09
CA HIS A 735 7.00 0.58 -1.76
C HIS A 735 6.68 1.02 -0.33
N ARG A 736 5.41 1.04 0.11
CA ARG A 736 5.05 1.44 1.49
C ARG A 736 5.73 0.56 2.54
N LEU A 737 5.76 -0.76 2.36
CA LEU A 737 6.46 -1.70 3.23
C LEU A 737 7.97 -1.44 3.28
N ARG A 738 8.59 -1.02 2.17
CA ARG A 738 10.01 -0.59 2.16
C ARG A 738 10.21 0.73 2.89
N ILE A 739 9.31 1.71 2.80
CA ILE A 739 9.39 2.97 3.58
C ILE A 739 9.38 2.65 5.09
N VAL A 740 8.41 1.83 5.53
CA VAL A 740 8.27 1.42 6.94
C VAL A 740 9.51 0.67 7.41
N GLN A 741 10.01 -0.28 6.62
CA GLN A 741 11.23 -1.03 6.93
C GLN A 741 12.49 -0.14 6.99
N ASP A 742 12.68 0.77 6.03
CA ASP A 742 13.82 1.69 6.02
C ASP A 742 13.81 2.61 7.26
N LYS A 743 12.63 3.02 7.74
CA LYS A 743 12.45 3.79 8.97
C LYS A 743 12.91 2.98 10.20
N TYR A 744 12.39 1.77 10.38
CA TYR A 744 12.79 0.90 11.50
C TYR A 744 14.29 0.54 11.46
N GLU A 745 14.86 0.28 10.28
CA GLU A 745 16.30 0.00 10.15
C GLU A 745 17.16 1.25 10.38
N SER A 746 16.65 2.46 10.12
CA SER A 746 17.28 3.71 10.54
C SER A 746 17.25 3.85 12.08
N GLU A 747 16.08 3.72 12.68
CA GLU A 747 15.85 3.86 14.12
C GLU A 747 16.70 2.86 14.93
N ALA A 748 16.62 1.56 14.61
CA ALA A 748 17.42 0.52 15.25
C ALA A 748 18.94 0.70 15.04
N ASN A 749 19.38 1.29 13.93
CA ASN A 749 20.80 1.63 13.77
C ASN A 749 21.21 2.85 14.60
N THR A 750 20.35 3.87 14.77
CA THR A 750 20.63 4.98 15.70
C THR A 750 20.67 4.49 17.15
N GLU A 751 19.78 3.58 17.54
CA GLU A 751 19.77 2.96 18.86
C GLU A 751 21.06 2.16 19.12
N ARG A 752 21.47 1.28 18.18
CA ARG A 752 22.75 0.55 18.26
C ARG A 752 23.95 1.48 18.38
N ILE A 753 23.93 2.64 17.71
CA ILE A 753 24.99 3.67 17.82
C ILE A 753 24.99 4.31 19.20
N LEU A 754 23.81 4.57 19.80
CA LEU A 754 23.67 5.09 21.16
C LEU A 754 24.07 4.07 22.22
N ALA A 755 23.67 2.80 22.07
CA ALA A 755 24.06 1.70 22.96
C ALA A 755 25.59 1.49 22.94
N ALA A 756 26.21 1.43 21.75
CA ALA A 756 27.66 1.35 21.59
C ALA A 756 28.42 2.62 22.03
N ALA A 757 27.72 3.75 22.22
CA ALA A 757 28.27 4.94 22.87
C ALA A 757 28.22 4.80 24.40
N ARG A 758 27.05 4.45 24.97
CA ARG A 758 26.86 4.17 26.41
C ARG A 758 27.86 3.11 26.91
N GLU A 759 28.04 2.02 26.16
CA GLU A 759 28.98 0.95 26.49
C GLU A 759 30.44 1.46 26.56
N ARG A 760 30.82 2.43 25.71
CA ARG A 760 32.18 3.01 25.72
C ARG A 760 32.39 4.00 26.86
N GLU A 761 31.35 4.72 27.26
CA GLU A 761 31.38 5.59 28.45
C GLU A 761 31.46 4.73 29.72
N ALA A 762 30.67 3.67 29.83
CA ALA A 762 30.70 2.70 30.93
C ALA A 762 32.06 2.00 31.06
N ASN A 763 32.69 1.61 29.95
CA ASN A 763 34.05 1.01 29.93
C ASN A 763 35.19 2.04 30.17
N GLY A 764 34.90 3.20 30.76
CA GLY A 764 35.92 4.20 31.12
C GLY A 764 36.56 4.92 29.94
N GLY A 765 35.94 4.89 28.75
CA GLY A 765 36.38 5.58 27.56
C GLY A 765 36.32 7.10 27.75
N GLN A 766 37.41 7.69 28.26
CA GLN A 766 37.50 9.09 28.67
C GLN A 766 36.83 10.05 27.67
N ALA A 767 35.75 10.72 28.10
CA ALA A 767 34.88 11.54 27.26
C ALA A 767 35.64 12.64 26.50
N VAL A 768 36.02 12.29 25.29
CA VAL A 768 36.71 13.15 24.35
C VAL A 768 35.64 14.19 23.87
N GLY A 769 35.73 15.52 24.14
CA GLY A 769 34.91 16.70 23.65
C GLY A 769 35.32 17.68 22.44
N LYS A 770 34.93 17.49 21.13
CA LYS A 770 35.05 18.26 19.80
C LYS A 770 34.93 17.43 18.41
N MET A 771 33.78 16.82 18.03
CA MET A 771 33.54 15.80 16.95
C MET A 771 33.56 16.32 15.49
N LEU A 772 32.87 15.61 14.58
CA LEU A 772 32.48 15.93 13.21
C LEU A 772 33.59 16.29 12.20
N ARG A 773 34.87 16.30 12.59
CA ARG A 773 35.98 16.52 11.66
C ARG A 773 37.10 15.49 11.82
N ALA A 774 37.11 14.49 10.93
CA ALA A 774 38.21 13.57 10.68
C ALA A 774 38.21 13.12 9.20
N THR A 775 38.70 13.98 8.31
CA THR A 775 39.02 13.60 6.92
C THR A 775 40.33 12.81 6.85
N GLY A 776 40.33 11.72 6.09
CA GLY A 776 41.55 11.18 5.48
C GLY A 776 42.27 10.00 6.16
N LEU A 777 42.35 8.93 5.36
CA LEU A 777 43.48 7.99 5.21
C LEU A 777 43.71 6.86 6.26
N ASP A 778 43.68 5.64 5.70
CA ASP A 778 44.25 4.34 6.11
C ASP A 778 43.59 3.52 7.23
N GLY A 779 43.01 2.37 6.82
CA GLY A 779 42.50 1.25 7.63
C GLY A 779 41.00 0.91 7.47
N ASP A 780 40.51 0.39 6.32
CA ASP A 780 39.11 -0.14 6.26
C ASP A 780 38.94 -1.36 7.17
N LYS A 781 37.93 -1.31 8.03
CA LYS A 781 36.76 -2.19 7.92
C LYS A 781 35.50 -1.36 8.23
N PRO A 782 34.39 -1.47 7.48
CA PRO A 782 33.11 -0.95 7.97
C PRO A 782 32.75 -1.71 9.26
N LEU A 783 32.28 -0.99 10.28
CA LEU A 783 32.01 -1.55 11.62
C LEU A 783 30.77 -2.46 11.66
N LEU A 784 29.93 -2.39 10.62
CA LEU A 784 28.91 -3.37 10.30
C LEU A 784 29.30 -4.03 8.97
N ALA A 785 29.22 -5.35 8.90
CA ALA A 785 29.29 -6.04 7.62
C ALA A 785 28.06 -5.67 6.79
N PRO A 786 28.17 -5.48 5.45
CA PRO A 786 26.97 -5.40 4.62
C PRO A 786 26.16 -6.69 4.77
N MET A 787 24.83 -6.56 4.82
CA MET A 787 23.91 -7.70 4.76
C MET A 787 24.28 -8.67 3.64
N LYS A 788 24.03 -9.95 3.85
CA LYS A 788 24.20 -10.97 2.82
C LYS A 788 23.06 -10.84 1.80
N ILE A 789 23.30 -11.42 0.63
CA ILE A 789 22.31 -11.48 -0.45
C ILE A 789 21.11 -12.37 -0.04
N ASP A 790 21.37 -13.38 0.79
CA ASP A 790 20.37 -14.28 1.36
C ASP A 790 19.36 -13.49 2.23
N ASP A 791 19.86 -12.58 3.08
CA ASP A 791 19.07 -11.75 4.00
C ASP A 791 18.03 -10.87 3.26
N GLU A 792 18.36 -10.34 2.08
CA GLU A 792 17.42 -9.50 1.30
C GLU A 792 16.40 -10.34 0.50
N ALA A 793 16.77 -11.55 0.07
CA ALA A 793 15.82 -12.49 -0.51
C ALA A 793 14.79 -12.95 0.54
N GLU A 794 15.22 -13.15 1.79
CA GLU A 794 14.35 -13.45 2.91
C GLU A 794 13.44 -12.27 3.28
N LYS A 795 13.96 -11.04 3.35
CA LYS A 795 13.14 -9.82 3.53
C LYS A 795 12.07 -9.69 2.44
N GLU A 796 12.43 -9.90 1.17
CA GLU A 796 11.49 -9.84 0.05
C GLU A 796 10.41 -10.94 0.14
N LEU A 797 10.75 -12.14 0.64
CA LEU A 797 9.77 -13.19 0.93
C LEU A 797 8.84 -12.80 2.09
N ARG A 798 9.38 -12.24 3.19
CA ARG A 798 8.60 -11.72 4.34
C ARG A 798 7.62 -10.62 3.90
N ARG A 799 8.05 -9.67 3.06
CA ARG A 799 7.16 -8.63 2.47
C ARG A 799 6.02 -9.24 1.66
N ARG A 800 6.29 -10.26 0.83
CA ARG A 800 5.26 -10.98 0.06
C ARG A 800 4.30 -11.78 0.94
N ALA A 801 4.78 -12.32 2.07
CA ALA A 801 3.92 -12.95 3.06
C ALA A 801 2.99 -11.94 3.76
N MET A 802 3.45 -10.70 4.00
CA MET A 802 2.62 -9.59 4.48
C MET A 802 1.59 -9.15 3.43
N LEU A 803 1.97 -8.97 2.16
CA LEU A 803 1.03 -8.66 1.06
C LEU A 803 -0.14 -9.64 1.00
N ALA A 804 0.12 -10.93 1.24
CA ALA A 804 -0.86 -12.00 1.17
C ALA A 804 -1.81 -12.09 2.39
N GLN A 805 -1.65 -11.22 3.38
CA GLN A 805 -2.49 -11.12 4.60
C GLN A 805 -3.39 -9.88 4.60
N LEU A 806 -2.98 -8.80 3.92
CA LEU A 806 -3.73 -7.54 3.85
C LEU A 806 -5.10 -7.72 3.19
N SER A 807 -6.13 -7.12 3.79
CA SER A 807 -7.44 -6.94 3.19
C SER A 807 -7.40 -5.93 2.03
N PRO A 808 -8.39 -5.96 1.12
CA PRO A 808 -8.53 -4.92 0.10
C PRO A 808 -8.74 -3.54 0.70
N LEU A 809 -9.38 -3.43 1.88
CA LEU A 809 -9.50 -2.16 2.61
C LEU A 809 -8.13 -1.62 3.05
N GLU A 810 -7.25 -2.45 3.61
CA GLU A 810 -5.91 -2.03 4.01
C GLU A 810 -5.05 -1.62 2.79
N VAL A 811 -5.19 -2.31 1.66
CA VAL A 811 -4.52 -1.91 0.41
C VAL A 811 -5.09 -0.58 -0.13
N LEU A 812 -6.40 -0.34 -0.02
CA LEU A 812 -7.01 0.95 -0.37
C LEU A 812 -6.57 2.09 0.55
N LYS A 813 -6.44 1.86 1.86
CA LYS A 813 -5.85 2.84 2.80
C LYS A 813 -4.39 3.16 2.47
N ILE A 814 -3.59 2.14 2.13
CA ILE A 814 -2.20 2.35 1.68
C ILE A 814 -2.14 3.11 0.34
N LEU A 815 -3.14 2.94 -0.54
CA LEU A 815 -3.27 3.68 -1.79
C LEU A 815 -3.68 5.15 -1.54
N ASP A 816 -4.62 5.42 -0.63
CA ASP A 816 -5.03 6.75 -0.17
C ASP A 816 -3.81 7.53 0.35
N ASP A 817 -3.13 6.98 1.36
CA ASP A 817 -1.85 7.47 1.89
C ASP A 817 -0.84 7.80 0.78
N SER A 818 -0.63 6.85 -0.13
CA SER A 818 0.43 6.93 -1.15
C SER A 818 0.12 7.95 -2.24
N VAL A 819 -1.16 8.14 -2.59
CA VAL A 819 -1.59 9.13 -3.60
C VAL A 819 -1.65 10.52 -2.98
N THR A 820 -2.13 10.66 -1.75
CA THR A 820 -2.17 11.94 -1.02
C THR A 820 -0.75 12.47 -0.77
N LEU A 821 0.17 11.65 -0.23
CA LEU A 821 1.58 12.01 -0.08
C LEU A 821 2.30 12.29 -1.42
N LEU A 822 1.85 11.66 -2.52
CA LEU A 822 2.37 11.94 -3.86
C LEU A 822 1.87 13.29 -4.39
N LEU A 823 0.62 13.66 -4.11
CA LEU A 823 0.00 14.93 -4.49
C LEU A 823 0.61 16.11 -3.74
N GLU A 824 0.69 16.03 -2.41
CA GLU A 824 1.31 17.05 -1.55
C GLU A 824 2.81 17.17 -1.79
N GLY A 825 3.48 16.03 -2.03
CA GLY A 825 4.90 15.93 -2.35
C GLY A 825 5.20 16.17 -3.83
N VAL A 826 5.60 15.11 -4.53
CA VAL A 826 6.28 15.18 -5.84
C VAL A 826 5.41 15.78 -6.95
N LEU A 827 4.09 15.61 -6.93
CA LEU A 827 3.20 16.19 -7.95
C LEU A 827 2.81 17.65 -7.70
N SER A 828 3.01 18.18 -6.48
CA SER A 828 2.93 19.62 -6.24
C SER A 828 4.10 20.40 -6.84
N LEU A 829 5.16 19.69 -7.26
CA LEU A 829 6.35 20.28 -7.87
C LEU A 829 6.16 20.44 -9.38
N ASP A 830 5.99 21.68 -9.83
CA ASP A 830 6.04 22.01 -11.27
C ASP A 830 7.50 22.11 -11.73
N TYR A 831 8.01 21.03 -12.33
CA TYR A 831 9.35 20.97 -12.92
C TYR A 831 9.55 21.93 -14.11
N PHE A 832 8.49 22.39 -14.79
CA PHE A 832 8.60 23.40 -15.85
C PHE A 832 8.79 24.79 -15.24
N LYS A 833 7.93 25.18 -14.28
CA LYS A 833 8.09 26.41 -13.49
C LYS A 833 9.46 26.48 -12.80
N LEU A 834 9.88 25.41 -12.11
CA LEU A 834 11.19 25.38 -11.45
C LEU A 834 12.35 25.43 -12.46
N TRP A 835 12.17 24.93 -13.69
CA TRP A 835 13.17 25.06 -14.75
C TRP A 835 13.30 26.52 -15.23
N ASP A 836 12.17 27.20 -15.49
CA ASP A 836 12.16 28.63 -15.84
C ASP A 836 12.77 29.50 -14.73
N GLU A 837 12.39 29.26 -13.46
CA GLU A 837 12.96 29.93 -12.28
C GLU A 837 14.47 29.69 -12.16
N SER A 838 14.93 28.46 -12.37
CA SER A 838 16.35 28.12 -12.32
C SER A 838 17.13 28.84 -13.42
N VAL A 839 16.57 28.96 -14.62
CA VAL A 839 17.16 29.73 -15.73
C VAL A 839 17.15 31.23 -15.43
N ALA A 840 16.10 31.76 -14.80
CA ALA A 840 16.01 33.15 -14.40
C ALA A 840 17.05 33.52 -13.33
N LEU A 841 17.19 32.70 -12.28
CA LEU A 841 18.23 32.88 -11.26
C LEU A 841 19.63 32.79 -11.87
N LEU A 842 19.89 31.77 -12.69
CA LEU A 842 21.19 31.59 -13.33
C LEU A 842 21.56 32.78 -14.24
N ARG A 843 20.59 33.33 -14.98
CA ARG A 843 20.78 34.54 -15.78
C ARG A 843 21.07 35.76 -14.90
N ALA A 844 20.30 35.97 -13.82
CA ALA A 844 20.50 37.09 -12.89
C ALA A 844 21.89 37.05 -12.23
N VAL A 845 22.37 35.86 -11.84
CA VAL A 845 23.73 35.67 -11.34
C VAL A 845 24.77 35.94 -12.43
N ASN A 846 24.56 35.47 -13.66
CA ASN A 846 25.47 35.76 -14.79
C ASN A 846 25.58 37.27 -15.08
N GLU A 847 24.46 37.99 -15.03
CA GLU A 847 24.39 39.45 -15.28
C GLU A 847 25.06 40.30 -14.21
N ALA A 848 25.09 39.83 -12.96
CA ALA A 848 25.77 40.51 -11.85
C ALA A 848 27.31 40.42 -11.90
N TYR A 849 27.86 39.56 -12.75
CA TYR A 849 29.30 39.32 -12.87
C TYR A 849 29.93 40.07 -14.07
N SER A 850 31.27 40.04 -14.15
CA SER A 850 32.04 40.82 -15.12
C SER A 850 31.68 40.47 -16.59
N PRO A 851 31.93 41.39 -17.55
CA PRO A 851 31.78 41.06 -18.98
C PRO A 851 32.65 39.87 -19.41
N GLU A 852 33.82 39.69 -18.79
CA GLU A 852 34.72 38.56 -19.03
C GLU A 852 34.13 37.25 -18.50
N PHE A 853 33.52 37.24 -17.31
CA PHE A 853 32.78 36.09 -16.79
C PHE A 853 31.65 35.69 -17.73
N ARG A 854 30.86 36.65 -18.21
CA ARG A 854 29.76 36.42 -19.15
C ARG A 854 30.21 35.83 -20.48
N ALA A 855 31.35 36.29 -21.01
CA ALA A 855 31.97 35.66 -22.19
C ALA A 855 32.36 34.20 -21.91
N ARG A 856 33.01 33.93 -20.77
CA ARG A 856 33.40 32.57 -20.34
C ARG A 856 32.22 31.62 -20.11
N VAL A 857 31.01 32.15 -19.87
CA VAL A 857 29.75 31.40 -19.83
C VAL A 857 29.23 31.13 -21.25
N ALA A 858 29.16 32.16 -22.12
CA ALA A 858 28.71 32.01 -23.51
C ALA A 858 29.56 31.01 -24.31
N ASP A 859 30.88 30.97 -24.07
CA ASP A 859 31.81 30.00 -24.66
C ASP A 859 31.50 28.51 -24.32
N LYS A 860 30.55 28.24 -23.40
CA LYS A 860 30.19 26.87 -22.98
C LYS A 860 29.05 26.24 -23.77
N GLY A 861 28.30 27.00 -24.56
CA GLY A 861 27.23 26.46 -25.40
C GLY A 861 26.13 27.47 -25.73
N THR A 862 25.00 26.97 -26.24
CA THR A 862 23.80 27.77 -26.49
C THR A 862 23.10 28.14 -25.19
N GLU A 863 22.52 29.33 -25.09
CA GLU A 863 21.56 29.65 -24.03
C GLU A 863 20.30 28.77 -24.13
N PRO A 864 19.66 28.41 -23.00
CA PRO A 864 20.12 28.64 -21.63
C PRO A 864 21.09 27.56 -21.13
N ASP A 865 21.33 26.50 -21.91
CA ASP A 865 22.08 25.30 -21.51
C ASP A 865 23.51 25.60 -21.02
N CYS A 866 24.16 26.65 -21.55
CA CYS A 866 25.48 27.12 -21.12
C CYS A 866 25.55 27.55 -19.64
N PHE A 867 24.43 27.97 -19.05
CA PHE A 867 24.39 28.47 -17.68
C PHE A 867 24.71 27.39 -16.61
N ALA A 868 24.62 26.10 -16.95
CA ALA A 868 25.02 25.01 -16.04
C ALA A 868 26.53 25.05 -15.66
N ALA A 869 27.35 25.84 -16.37
CA ALA A 869 28.76 26.06 -16.04
C ALA A 869 29.01 27.11 -14.94
N ILE A 870 28.03 27.97 -14.61
CA ILE A 870 28.19 29.10 -13.70
C ILE A 870 28.78 28.71 -12.33
N PRO A 871 28.34 27.64 -11.63
CA PRO A 871 28.91 27.30 -10.33
C PRO A 871 30.39 26.88 -10.40
N ILE A 872 30.84 26.30 -11.53
CA ILE A 872 32.26 25.97 -11.76
C ILE A 872 33.07 27.25 -11.93
N LEU A 873 32.59 28.19 -12.75
CA LEU A 873 33.27 29.44 -13.05
C LEU A 873 33.39 30.34 -11.80
N ILE A 874 32.38 30.35 -10.92
CA ILE A 874 32.45 31.03 -9.62
C ILE A 874 33.45 30.30 -8.68
N ALA A 875 33.49 28.96 -8.67
CA ALA A 875 34.51 28.23 -7.92
C ALA A 875 35.93 28.53 -8.42
N GLU A 876 36.12 28.74 -9.73
CA GLU A 876 37.40 29.17 -10.30
C GLU A 876 37.80 30.60 -9.91
N GLU A 877 36.86 31.55 -9.95
CA GLU A 877 37.12 32.90 -9.43
C GLU A 877 37.47 32.88 -7.95
N LEU A 878 36.77 32.09 -7.14
CA LEU A 878 37.09 31.93 -5.71
C LEU A 878 38.49 31.29 -5.49
N LYS A 879 38.92 30.35 -6.33
CA LYS A 879 40.29 29.79 -6.31
C LYS A 879 41.32 30.89 -6.63
N ALA A 880 41.07 31.73 -7.63
CA ALA A 880 41.96 32.82 -8.04
C ALA A 880 42.02 33.93 -6.97
N SER A 881 40.86 34.46 -6.55
CA SER A 881 40.79 35.50 -5.53
C SER A 881 41.40 35.07 -4.20
N ALA A 882 41.32 33.78 -3.81
CA ALA A 882 41.96 33.29 -2.58
C ALA A 882 43.50 33.36 -2.61
N ALA A 883 44.13 33.44 -3.79
CA ALA A 883 45.58 33.63 -3.91
C ALA A 883 46.01 35.10 -3.73
N GLU A 884 45.12 36.05 -4.03
CA GLU A 884 45.39 37.50 -3.95
C GLU A 884 44.85 38.12 -2.65
N HIS A 885 43.64 37.73 -2.25
CA HIS A 885 42.88 38.25 -1.11
C HIS A 885 42.20 37.08 -0.35
N PRO A 886 42.77 36.61 0.79
CA PRO A 886 42.38 35.35 1.43
C PRO A 886 40.97 35.31 2.06
N SER A 887 40.17 36.38 1.93
CA SER A 887 38.78 36.42 2.39
C SER A 887 37.77 35.96 1.35
N GLY A 888 38.06 36.06 0.05
CA GLY A 888 37.12 35.76 -1.06
C GLY A 888 35.80 36.54 -1.02
N ALA A 889 35.71 37.60 -0.22
CA ALA A 889 34.44 38.16 0.24
C ALA A 889 33.63 38.89 -0.85
N GLY A 890 34.30 39.48 -1.85
CA GLY A 890 33.64 40.19 -2.95
C GLY A 890 32.77 39.25 -3.79
N THR A 891 33.36 38.19 -4.32
CA THR A 891 32.67 37.20 -5.18
C THR A 891 31.51 36.51 -4.46
N LEU A 892 31.68 36.14 -3.18
CA LEU A 892 30.56 35.58 -2.40
C LEU A 892 29.49 36.64 -2.07
N GLY A 893 29.87 37.89 -1.86
CA GLY A 893 28.93 39.00 -1.67
C GLY A 893 28.05 39.25 -2.89
N VAL A 894 28.62 39.23 -4.10
CA VAL A 894 27.87 39.33 -5.36
C VAL A 894 26.90 38.16 -5.52
N LEU A 895 27.35 36.92 -5.28
CA LEU A 895 26.47 35.74 -5.32
C LEU A 895 25.31 35.86 -4.34
N VAL A 896 25.57 36.16 -3.06
CA VAL A 896 24.54 36.30 -2.01
C VAL A 896 23.55 37.40 -2.35
N GLN A 897 24.01 38.57 -2.79
CA GLN A 897 23.13 39.69 -3.13
C GLN A 897 22.30 39.41 -4.40
N SER A 898 22.84 38.65 -5.36
CA SER A 898 22.12 38.28 -6.59
C SER A 898 21.03 37.23 -6.33
N VAL A 899 21.36 36.18 -5.57
CA VAL A 899 20.40 35.16 -5.12
C VAL A 899 19.32 35.80 -4.25
N ARG A 900 19.70 36.65 -3.28
CA ARG A 900 18.77 37.43 -2.47
C ARG A 900 17.80 38.23 -3.34
N LYS A 901 18.32 39.07 -4.24
CA LYS A 901 17.50 39.95 -5.09
C LYS A 901 16.52 39.14 -5.93
N TYR A 902 16.99 38.05 -6.54
CA TYR A 902 16.12 37.16 -7.32
C TYR A 902 14.97 36.61 -6.46
N LEU A 903 15.23 36.09 -5.27
CA LEU A 903 14.21 35.56 -4.38
C LEU A 903 13.26 36.65 -3.86
N GLU A 904 13.79 37.82 -3.46
CA GLU A 904 12.99 38.98 -3.05
C GLU A 904 12.07 39.52 -4.17
N GLU A 905 12.45 39.35 -5.44
CA GLU A 905 11.67 39.77 -6.61
C GLU A 905 10.72 38.68 -7.16
N ASN A 906 10.97 37.39 -6.90
CA ASN A 906 10.26 36.27 -7.57
C ASN A 906 9.67 35.19 -6.63
N THR A 907 10.01 35.15 -5.34
CA THR A 907 9.45 34.17 -4.37
C THR A 907 8.63 34.79 -3.23
N LEU A 908 8.32 36.10 -3.30
CA LEU A 908 7.20 36.66 -2.55
C LEU A 908 5.87 36.15 -3.16
N PRO A 909 4.91 35.68 -2.35
CA PRO A 909 3.61 35.25 -2.86
C PRO A 909 2.82 36.44 -3.43
N SER A 910 2.21 36.21 -4.59
CA SER A 910 1.31 37.12 -5.32
C SER A 910 -0.13 37.06 -4.78
#